data_AF-A0A852R9W7-F1
#
_entry.id   AF-A0A852R9W7-F1
#
_cell.length_a   1.000
_cell.length_b   1.000
_cell.length_c   1.000
_cell.angle_alpha   90.00
_cell.angle_beta   90.00
_cell.angle_gamma   90.00
#
_symmetry.space_group_name_H-M   'P 1'
#
loop_
_entity.id
_entity.type
_entity.pdbx_description
1 polymer ?
#
loop_
_entity_poly.entity_id
_entity_poly.type
_entity_poly.pdbx_seq_one_letter_code
_entity_poly.pdbx_strand_id
1 'polypeptide(L)'
;MEQMTASGSGQQSASAPRIGVAFFYHESHSFSPVATDLAAFEAEDHHEGDRLIDVYSGTQTELGGFLDVLGARGATPVPLTAAAAMPAGTVTTAAYATLLREFELALRRAVADNPLDGLLLALHGSMVSETEQDPEGAIIELARAILGADAQIAVTFDLHANVSGTPAECGALIFGYQTYPHIDMYDQGVRAANALLDALAGEPLTVRTVRLPMLLRSINMRTAEGPMADVVGFARARETGGVRAVSPHAGFPYADTRCSGAAVSVVAADPSEAERVAQEVAEYFWAQRERYQVDVAAIPEALAAAREAIAVGETPVVLADVADNPQSGGSADTTVLLHEVFAADLGTVLMSAICDDDVVRAARSAGVGAVLETQLAGKASTEFGAPLTVKAKVLAATDGVYVNDGPFNAGLSVDTGGAAWLRLRTVDGHPVSATVDVVVTGRPITANDPALYRYLGVDPTAYDVLAWKVKNHFRAAFEPVVGRIIPVDAPGPAQTDFTALRFHHTDTTAWPFDGDRELGDLTAYEPLAGAVRPFTIRPATHEDLPDIAEFHVAVWQEAYAGLMDADFLRALTAERRLPEWEGALERAPGYQVLVAHSASGVFLGFGSAHRHDDAGPLGLELHTLNLTPEARGTGLATVLIDRLLGDEPAFAWVVDGNARAFEFYRKVGFEPTDDRRPDEESRVDDIRVVRGAR
;
A
#
# COMPACT_ATOMS: atom_id res chain seq x y z
N MET A 1 67.78 -15.91 20.41
CA MET A 1 66.81 -15.29 21.34
C MET A 1 66.18 -14.15 20.56
N GLU A 2 65.03 -14.47 19.95
CA GLU A 2 64.33 -13.70 18.93
C GLU A 2 63.71 -12.42 19.50
N GLN A 3 63.81 -11.32 18.75
CA GLN A 3 62.85 -10.22 18.84
C GLN A 3 61.87 -10.39 17.68
N MET A 4 60.69 -10.93 17.99
CA MET A 4 59.54 -10.94 17.10
C MET A 4 59.01 -9.51 16.94
N THR A 5 59.09 -9.00 15.73
CA THR A 5 58.33 -7.83 15.27
C THR A 5 56.87 -8.25 15.08
N ALA A 6 55.98 -7.80 15.97
CA ALA A 6 54.55 -7.89 15.77
C ALA A 6 54.14 -6.84 14.72
N SER A 7 53.79 -7.30 13.53
CA SER A 7 53.07 -6.54 12.53
C SER A 7 51.66 -6.25 13.04
N GLY A 8 51.36 -4.98 13.34
CA GLY A 8 50.00 -4.53 13.58
C GLY A 8 49.19 -4.70 12.29
N SER A 9 48.31 -5.70 12.27
CA SER A 9 47.19 -5.75 11.34
C SER A 9 46.30 -4.55 11.61
N GLY A 10 46.30 -3.58 10.71
CA GLY A 10 45.33 -2.49 10.74
C GLY A 10 43.93 -3.10 10.62
N GLN A 11 43.17 -3.06 11.71
CA GLN A 11 41.72 -3.06 11.61
C GLN A 11 41.36 -1.79 10.83
N GLN A 12 41.11 -1.94 9.52
CA GLN A 12 40.27 -0.99 8.80
C GLN A 12 38.97 -0.92 9.59
N SER A 13 38.62 0.24 10.15
CA SER A 13 37.30 0.42 10.74
C SER A 13 36.29 0.20 9.62
N ALA A 14 35.45 -0.82 9.74
CA ALA A 14 34.33 -1.01 8.82
C ALA A 14 33.54 0.30 8.77
N SER A 15 33.25 0.79 7.57
CA SER A 15 32.39 1.96 7.38
C SER A 15 31.03 1.68 8.02
N ALA A 16 30.42 2.71 8.62
CA ALA A 16 29.07 2.62 9.18
C ALA A 16 28.08 2.05 8.14
N PRO A 17 27.26 1.03 8.48
CA PRO A 17 26.26 0.50 7.57
C PRO A 17 25.32 1.58 7.06
N ARG A 18 25.04 1.60 5.76
CA ARG A 18 24.13 2.55 5.10
C ARG A 18 22.80 1.89 4.88
N ILE A 19 21.76 2.39 5.54
CA ILE A 19 20.44 1.77 5.54
C ILE A 19 19.44 2.71 4.87
N GLY A 20 18.86 2.28 3.76
CA GLY A 20 17.77 3.00 3.10
C GLY A 20 16.54 3.03 4.01
N VAL A 21 15.81 4.14 4.04
CA VAL A 21 14.57 4.28 4.81
C VAL A 21 13.48 4.87 3.92
N ALA A 22 12.36 4.18 3.78
CA ALA A 22 11.19 4.67 3.05
C ALA A 22 9.88 4.34 3.77
N PHE A 23 8.83 5.10 3.45
CA PHE A 23 7.52 4.98 4.06
C PHE A 23 6.39 5.16 3.04
N PHE A 24 5.45 4.22 3.04
CA PHE A 24 4.22 4.29 2.26
C PHE A 24 3.03 3.92 3.13
N TYR A 25 2.13 4.87 3.34
CA TYR A 25 0.94 4.67 4.18
C TYR A 25 -0.32 5.02 3.41
N HIS A 26 -1.13 4.02 3.12
CA HIS A 26 -2.50 4.22 2.68
C HIS A 26 -3.29 2.93 2.93
N GLU A 27 -4.51 3.07 3.41
CA GLU A 27 -5.46 1.97 3.59
C GLU A 27 -6.62 2.18 2.61
N SER A 28 -6.76 1.29 1.63
CA SER A 28 -7.74 1.46 0.56
C SER A 28 -9.09 0.81 0.87
N HIS A 29 -10.12 1.63 0.91
CA HIS A 29 -11.52 1.24 0.95
C HIS A 29 -12.07 1.15 -0.49
N SER A 30 -11.99 -0.02 -1.12
CA SER A 30 -12.35 -0.24 -2.53
C SER A 30 -13.81 0.06 -2.87
N PHE A 31 -14.66 0.20 -1.86
CA PHE A 31 -16.08 0.56 -2.01
C PHE A 31 -16.35 2.06 -1.84
N SER A 32 -15.32 2.85 -1.53
CA SER A 32 -15.46 4.31 -1.44
C SER A 32 -15.59 4.90 -2.84
N PRO A 33 -16.52 5.84 -3.07
CA PRO A 33 -16.66 6.51 -4.36
C PRO A 33 -15.55 7.53 -4.66
N VAL A 34 -14.74 7.90 -3.65
CA VAL A 34 -13.68 8.89 -3.77
C VAL A 34 -12.33 8.19 -3.90
N ALA A 35 -11.74 8.23 -5.08
CA ALA A 35 -10.40 7.72 -5.33
C ALA A 35 -9.33 8.57 -4.62
N THR A 36 -8.17 7.96 -4.36
CA THR A 36 -7.02 8.64 -3.75
C THR A 36 -6.04 9.03 -4.84
N ASP A 37 -5.97 10.32 -5.16
CA ASP A 37 -5.02 10.87 -6.14
C ASP A 37 -3.72 11.36 -5.47
N LEU A 38 -2.80 11.90 -6.25
CA LEU A 38 -1.50 12.37 -5.73
C LEU A 38 -1.69 13.56 -4.77
N ALA A 39 -2.70 14.40 -5.00
CA ALA A 39 -2.99 15.55 -4.13
C ALA A 39 -3.41 15.09 -2.72
N ALA A 40 -4.05 13.92 -2.59
CA ALA A 40 -4.33 13.33 -1.28
C ALA A 40 -3.06 12.96 -0.51
N PHE A 41 -1.99 12.52 -1.19
CA PHE A 41 -0.69 12.27 -0.58
C PHE A 41 0.04 13.58 -0.23
N GLU A 42 0.07 14.54 -1.16
CA GLU A 42 0.66 15.87 -0.93
C GLU A 42 0.02 16.63 0.24
N ALA A 43 -1.26 16.38 0.50
CA ALA A 43 -2.01 17.00 1.60
C ALA A 43 -1.71 16.38 2.97
N GLU A 44 -1.17 15.16 3.02
CA GLU A 44 -0.87 14.46 4.27
C GLU A 44 0.63 14.40 4.52
N ASP A 45 1.37 13.56 3.80
CA ASP A 45 2.82 13.52 3.83
C ASP A 45 3.36 13.04 2.48
N HIS A 46 4.13 13.87 1.79
CA HIS A 46 4.79 13.49 0.54
C HIS A 46 6.14 14.19 0.43
N HIS A 47 7.20 13.50 0.84
CA HIS A 47 8.53 14.06 1.04
C HIS A 47 9.63 13.15 0.47
N GLU A 48 10.66 13.76 -0.11
CA GLU A 48 11.91 13.08 -0.48
C GLU A 48 13.06 13.50 0.45
N GLY A 49 13.99 12.59 0.70
CA GLY A 49 15.27 12.87 1.36
C GLY A 49 15.13 13.33 2.81
N ASP A 50 16.02 14.23 3.25
CA ASP A 50 16.24 14.58 4.66
C ASP A 50 14.98 15.05 5.40
N ARG A 51 13.95 15.55 4.70
CA ARG A 51 12.69 15.96 5.32
C ARG A 51 11.97 14.81 6.01
N LEU A 52 12.12 13.57 5.52
CA LEU A 52 11.64 12.37 6.21
C LEU A 52 12.22 12.28 7.63
N ILE A 53 13.52 12.55 7.78
CA ILE A 53 14.19 12.51 9.09
C ILE A 53 13.63 13.61 9.99
N ASP A 54 13.47 14.83 9.48
CA ASP A 54 12.97 15.97 10.26
C ASP A 54 11.55 15.74 10.78
N VAL A 55 10.67 15.14 9.99
CA VAL A 55 9.26 14.91 10.34
C VAL A 55 9.09 13.78 11.36
N TYR A 56 9.85 12.69 11.21
CA TYR A 56 9.64 11.47 11.99
C TYR A 56 10.63 11.27 13.14
N SER A 57 11.61 12.15 13.30
CA SER A 57 12.49 12.10 14.47
C SER A 57 11.70 12.42 15.75
N GLY A 58 11.76 11.53 16.74
CA GLY A 58 11.10 11.73 18.04
C GLY A 58 9.60 11.46 18.04
N THR A 59 9.04 10.86 16.98
CA THR A 59 7.64 10.41 16.94
C THR A 59 7.51 8.98 17.44
N GLN A 60 6.34 8.62 17.97
CA GLN A 60 5.99 7.23 18.30
C GLN A 60 5.47 6.46 17.07
N THR A 61 6.21 6.52 15.96
CA THR A 61 5.91 5.82 14.69
C THR A 61 7.05 4.87 14.32
N GLU A 62 6.86 4.01 13.32
CA GLU A 62 7.89 3.04 12.91
C GLU A 62 9.15 3.73 12.42
N LEU A 63 9.00 4.82 11.66
CA LEU A 63 10.11 5.64 11.21
C LEU A 63 10.90 6.23 12.40
N GLY A 64 10.22 6.70 13.44
CA GLY A 64 10.89 7.13 14.68
C GLY A 64 11.72 6.00 15.30
N GLY A 65 11.15 4.79 15.37
CA GLY A 65 11.84 3.60 15.85
C GLY A 65 13.03 3.18 14.99
N PHE A 66 12.92 3.29 13.66
CA PHE A 66 14.03 3.06 12.74
C PHE A 66 15.17 4.03 13.00
N LEU A 67 14.87 5.33 13.01
CA LEU A 67 15.88 6.40 13.15
C LEU A 67 16.63 6.30 14.47
N ASP A 68 15.92 6.02 15.58
CA ASP A 68 16.53 5.88 16.90
C ASP A 68 17.47 4.66 16.97
N VAL A 69 17.08 3.51 16.40
CA VAL A 69 17.95 2.32 16.38
C VAL A 69 19.16 2.52 15.47
N LEU A 70 18.98 3.10 14.28
CA LEU A 70 20.08 3.37 13.36
C LEU A 70 21.11 4.31 14.02
N GLY A 71 20.65 5.40 14.63
CA GLY A 71 21.49 6.33 15.38
C GLY A 71 22.21 5.65 16.55
N ALA A 72 21.50 4.87 17.35
CA ALA A 72 22.06 4.17 18.52
C ALA A 72 23.10 3.10 18.15
N ARG A 73 22.95 2.44 16.99
CA ARG A 73 23.85 1.38 16.51
C ARG A 73 24.92 1.89 15.53
N GLY A 74 25.01 3.20 15.32
CA GLY A 74 26.02 3.83 14.45
C GLY A 74 25.85 3.49 12.98
N ALA A 75 24.63 3.16 12.54
CA ALA A 75 24.27 3.04 11.13
C ALA A 75 23.84 4.41 10.59
N THR A 76 24.09 4.64 9.31
CA THR A 76 23.74 5.90 8.63
C THR A 76 22.39 5.73 7.92
N PRO A 77 21.33 6.44 8.33
CA PRO A 77 20.08 6.45 7.59
C PRO A 77 20.28 7.15 6.24
N VAL A 78 19.79 6.54 5.17
CA VAL A 78 19.72 7.11 3.83
C VAL A 78 18.25 7.31 3.50
N PRO A 79 17.69 8.52 3.70
CA PRO A 79 16.27 8.74 3.49
C PRO A 79 15.94 8.69 2.00
N LEU A 80 14.86 7.99 1.66
CA LEU A 80 14.36 7.82 0.30
C LEU A 80 13.10 8.66 0.11
N THR A 81 11.93 8.03 0.23
CA THR A 81 10.62 8.64 -0.01
C THR A 81 9.71 8.34 1.19
N ALA A 82 8.95 9.34 1.62
CA ALA A 82 7.79 9.19 2.49
C ALA A 82 6.55 9.63 1.71
N ALA A 83 5.53 8.78 1.67
CA ALA A 83 4.25 9.07 1.05
C ALA A 83 3.11 8.48 1.91
N ALA A 84 2.28 9.33 2.50
CA ALA A 84 1.11 8.95 3.25
C ALA A 84 -0.13 9.62 2.68
N ALA A 85 -1.25 8.91 2.71
CA ALA A 85 -2.59 9.46 2.53
C ALA A 85 -3.51 8.88 3.60
N MET A 86 -4.50 9.67 4.02
CA MET A 86 -5.54 9.18 4.93
C MET A 86 -6.33 8.03 4.27
N PRO A 87 -6.79 7.02 5.04
CA PRO A 87 -7.62 5.95 4.50
C PRO A 87 -8.81 6.49 3.72
N ALA A 88 -8.94 6.03 2.48
CA ALA A 88 -9.92 6.52 1.51
C ALA A 88 -10.06 5.49 0.38
N GLY A 89 -10.62 5.86 -0.78
CA GLY A 89 -10.76 4.92 -1.89
C GLY A 89 -9.45 4.47 -2.52
N THR A 90 -9.58 3.61 -3.52
CA THR A 90 -8.47 3.06 -4.30
C THR A 90 -7.55 4.17 -4.84
N VAL A 91 -6.25 3.94 -4.81
CA VAL A 91 -5.25 4.87 -5.35
C VAL A 91 -5.35 4.91 -6.87
N THR A 92 -5.38 6.11 -7.44
CA THR A 92 -5.42 6.27 -8.90
C THR A 92 -4.16 5.71 -9.55
N THR A 93 -4.28 5.18 -10.77
CA THR A 93 -3.16 4.64 -11.54
C THR A 93 -2.00 5.65 -11.65
N ALA A 94 -2.34 6.92 -11.90
CA ALA A 94 -1.36 7.99 -12.06
C ALA A 94 -0.63 8.31 -10.74
N ALA A 95 -1.34 8.37 -9.61
CA ALA A 95 -0.73 8.61 -8.31
C ALA A 95 0.22 7.46 -7.95
N TYR A 96 -0.24 6.20 -8.06
CA TYR A 96 0.59 5.05 -7.72
C TYR A 96 1.84 4.95 -8.61
N ALA A 97 1.70 5.14 -9.92
CA ALA A 97 2.83 5.14 -10.84
C ALA A 97 3.86 6.26 -10.50
N THR A 98 3.38 7.43 -10.07
CA THR A 98 4.25 8.54 -9.65
C THR A 98 5.03 8.18 -8.40
N LEU A 99 4.33 7.73 -7.34
CA LEU A 99 4.96 7.34 -6.07
C LEU A 99 5.99 6.23 -6.26
N LEU A 100 5.67 5.22 -7.07
CA LEU A 100 6.58 4.12 -7.34
C LEU A 100 7.82 4.57 -8.14
N ARG A 101 7.63 5.50 -9.09
CA ARG A 101 8.72 6.09 -9.87
C ARG A 101 9.65 6.94 -9.02
N GLU A 102 9.09 7.74 -8.11
CA GLU A 102 9.87 8.55 -7.16
C GLU A 102 10.71 7.66 -6.25
N PHE A 103 10.10 6.60 -5.69
CA PHE A 103 10.81 5.59 -4.91
C PHE A 103 11.93 4.93 -5.71
N GLU A 104 11.64 4.50 -6.95
CA GLU A 104 12.63 3.90 -7.84
C GLU A 104 13.83 4.82 -8.04
N LEU A 105 13.58 6.09 -8.38
CA LEU A 105 14.61 7.08 -8.64
C LEU A 105 15.43 7.38 -7.39
N ALA A 106 14.77 7.54 -6.23
CA ALA A 106 15.45 7.75 -4.95
C ALA A 106 16.36 6.57 -4.60
N LEU A 107 15.86 5.34 -4.73
CA LEU A 107 16.63 4.14 -4.44
C LEU A 107 17.81 3.96 -5.39
N ARG A 108 17.61 4.16 -6.70
CA ARG A 108 18.68 4.10 -7.71
C ARG A 108 19.78 5.14 -7.45
N ARG A 109 19.40 6.37 -7.06
CA ARG A 109 20.36 7.42 -6.67
C ARG A 109 21.14 7.00 -5.42
N ALA A 110 20.46 6.44 -4.42
CA ALA A 110 21.08 6.05 -3.15
C ALA A 110 22.16 4.96 -3.31
N VAL A 111 22.02 4.08 -4.31
CA VAL A 111 22.98 3.00 -4.62
C VAL A 111 24.04 3.38 -5.66
N ALA A 112 23.86 4.49 -6.40
CA ALA A 112 24.74 4.86 -7.50
C ALA A 112 26.18 5.17 -7.06
N ASP A 113 26.34 5.91 -5.95
CA ASP A 113 27.66 6.32 -5.46
C ASP A 113 28.32 5.25 -4.57
N ASN A 114 27.50 4.50 -3.84
CA ASN A 114 27.93 3.44 -2.93
C ASN A 114 26.71 2.52 -2.68
N PRO A 115 26.86 1.19 -2.57
CA PRO A 115 25.75 0.30 -2.21
C PRO A 115 25.12 0.63 -0.85
N LEU A 116 23.82 0.38 -0.73
CA LEU A 116 23.15 0.28 0.57
C LEU A 116 23.40 -1.11 1.15
N ASP A 117 23.63 -1.19 2.45
CA ASP A 117 23.80 -2.45 3.16
C ASP A 117 22.44 -3.11 3.45
N GLY A 118 21.39 -2.30 3.64
CA GLY A 118 20.03 -2.80 3.82
C GLY A 118 18.97 -1.72 3.60
N LEU A 119 17.71 -2.13 3.72
CA LEU A 119 16.54 -1.28 3.52
C LEU A 119 15.50 -1.54 4.62
N LEU A 120 15.02 -0.46 5.23
CA LEU A 120 13.87 -0.43 6.12
C LEU A 120 12.69 0.20 5.39
N LEU A 121 11.58 -0.53 5.32
CA LEU A 121 10.33 -0.07 4.75
C LEU A 121 9.26 -0.03 5.84
N ALA A 122 8.62 1.10 6.03
CA ALA A 122 7.38 1.18 6.79
C ALA A 122 6.21 1.22 5.79
N LEU A 123 5.43 0.15 5.71
CA LEU A 123 4.35 0.01 4.75
C LEU A 123 3.05 -0.26 5.51
N HIS A 124 1.91 0.28 5.06
CA HIS A 124 0.63 -0.08 5.69
C HIS A 124 0.29 -1.55 5.43
N GLY A 125 0.36 -2.01 4.18
CA GLY A 125 0.06 -3.39 3.77
C GLY A 125 -1.38 -3.62 3.28
N SER A 126 -2.16 -2.55 3.08
CA SER A 126 -3.56 -2.61 2.59
C SER A 126 -3.86 -1.52 1.56
N MET A 127 -2.83 -1.01 0.89
CA MET A 127 -3.00 -0.14 -0.26
C MET A 127 -3.54 -0.95 -1.44
N VAL A 128 -4.38 -0.33 -2.26
CA VAL A 128 -4.85 -0.88 -3.53
C VAL A 128 -4.78 0.24 -4.53
N SER A 129 -4.28 -0.04 -5.73
CA SER A 129 -4.41 0.89 -6.85
C SER A 129 -5.38 0.35 -7.90
N GLU A 130 -5.83 1.20 -8.82
CA GLU A 130 -6.71 0.80 -9.91
C GLU A 130 -6.14 -0.33 -10.79
N THR A 131 -4.80 -0.48 -10.81
CA THR A 131 -4.09 -1.44 -11.68
C THR A 131 -3.27 -2.49 -10.93
N GLU A 132 -2.98 -2.28 -9.65
CA GLU A 132 -2.17 -3.16 -8.81
C GLU A 132 -2.93 -3.53 -7.52
N GLN A 133 -3.05 -4.83 -7.27
CA GLN A 133 -3.75 -5.40 -6.12
C GLN A 133 -2.83 -5.73 -4.94
N ASP A 134 -1.51 -5.75 -5.17
CA ASP A 134 -0.49 -5.86 -4.12
C ASP A 134 0.59 -4.76 -4.28
N PRO A 135 0.24 -3.47 -4.06
CA PRO A 135 1.17 -2.37 -4.22
C PRO A 135 2.41 -2.49 -3.33
N GLU A 136 2.25 -2.92 -2.08
CA GLU A 136 3.34 -3.12 -1.14
C GLU A 136 4.29 -4.25 -1.59
N GLY A 137 3.76 -5.36 -2.10
CA GLY A 137 4.56 -6.41 -2.74
C GLY A 137 5.37 -5.87 -3.92
N ALA A 138 4.76 -5.08 -4.80
CA ALA A 138 5.43 -4.47 -5.94
C ALA A 138 6.56 -3.48 -5.55
N ILE A 139 6.38 -2.71 -4.46
CA ILE A 139 7.43 -1.86 -3.87
C ILE A 139 8.62 -2.72 -3.42
N ILE A 140 8.36 -3.83 -2.73
CA ILE A 140 9.40 -4.74 -2.21
C ILE A 140 10.12 -5.47 -3.35
N GLU A 141 9.40 -5.93 -4.37
CA GLU A 141 9.99 -6.56 -5.57
C GLU A 141 10.91 -5.59 -6.31
N LEU A 142 10.47 -4.34 -6.49
CA LEU A 142 11.27 -3.28 -7.10
C LEU A 142 12.54 -3.02 -6.30
N ALA A 143 12.42 -2.92 -4.97
CA ALA A 143 13.56 -2.74 -4.09
C ALA A 143 14.55 -3.90 -4.19
N ARG A 144 14.04 -5.15 -4.17
CA ARG A 144 14.84 -6.37 -4.33
C ARG A 144 15.55 -6.42 -5.69
N ALA A 145 14.89 -5.99 -6.76
CA ALA A 145 15.48 -5.94 -8.10
C ALA A 145 16.64 -4.93 -8.19
N ILE A 146 16.55 -3.80 -7.50
CA ILE A 146 17.59 -2.75 -7.50
C ILE A 146 18.74 -3.09 -6.56
N LEU A 147 18.44 -3.62 -5.36
CA LEU A 147 19.42 -3.92 -4.32
C LEU A 147 20.13 -5.26 -4.52
N GLY A 148 19.53 -6.19 -5.28
CA GLY A 148 20.05 -7.54 -5.49
C GLY A 148 19.60 -8.54 -4.43
N ALA A 149 19.88 -9.83 -4.69
CA ALA A 149 19.38 -10.95 -3.88
C ALA A 149 19.92 -10.98 -2.44
N ASP A 150 21.13 -10.46 -2.21
CA ASP A 150 21.82 -10.56 -0.92
C ASP A 150 21.46 -9.42 0.06
N ALA A 151 20.81 -8.36 -0.42
CA ALA A 151 20.49 -7.20 0.41
C ALA A 151 19.50 -7.56 1.53
N GLN A 152 19.72 -7.04 2.74
CA GLN A 152 18.76 -7.23 3.82
C GLN A 152 17.63 -6.22 3.68
N ILE A 153 16.39 -6.71 3.73
CA ILE A 153 15.18 -5.87 3.71
C ILE A 153 14.37 -6.25 4.94
N ALA A 154 13.96 -5.27 5.73
CA ALA A 154 13.00 -5.46 6.81
C ALA A 154 11.84 -4.47 6.63
N VAL A 155 10.63 -4.97 6.89
CA VAL A 155 9.39 -4.24 6.67
C VAL A 155 8.52 -4.27 7.93
N THR A 156 7.96 -3.13 8.28
CA THR A 156 6.84 -3.06 9.22
C THR A 156 5.52 -3.02 8.47
N PHE A 157 4.52 -3.74 8.99
CA PHE A 157 3.15 -3.75 8.47
C PHE A 157 2.15 -3.41 9.57
N ASP A 158 1.05 -2.76 9.19
CA ASP A 158 -0.11 -2.58 10.07
C ASP A 158 -0.73 -3.93 10.42
N LEU A 159 -1.40 -4.03 11.58
CA LEU A 159 -2.17 -5.23 11.94
C LEU A 159 -3.28 -5.53 10.92
N HIS A 160 -3.79 -4.51 10.23
CA HIS A 160 -4.78 -4.63 9.16
C HIS A 160 -4.16 -4.94 7.79
N ALA A 161 -2.86 -5.23 7.69
CA ALA A 161 -2.24 -5.56 6.42
C ALA A 161 -2.85 -6.82 5.77
N ASN A 162 -3.19 -6.71 4.48
CA ASN A 162 -3.58 -7.81 3.60
C ASN A 162 -2.32 -8.44 2.98
N VAL A 163 -1.52 -9.11 3.81
CA VAL A 163 -0.18 -9.58 3.43
C VAL A 163 -0.23 -10.70 2.39
N SER A 164 0.42 -10.45 1.24
CA SER A 164 0.60 -11.44 0.17
C SER A 164 1.79 -12.40 0.43
N GLY A 165 2.05 -13.32 -0.49
CA GLY A 165 3.26 -14.16 -0.45
C GLY A 165 4.54 -13.40 -0.83
N THR A 166 4.40 -12.34 -1.63
CA THR A 166 5.50 -11.63 -2.30
C THR A 166 6.57 -11.08 -1.33
N PRO A 167 6.23 -10.41 -0.22
CA PRO A 167 7.24 -9.92 0.72
C PRO A 167 8.16 -11.03 1.25
N ALA A 168 7.58 -12.19 1.60
CA ALA A 168 8.34 -13.32 2.13
C ALA A 168 9.17 -14.01 1.03
N GLU A 169 8.65 -14.12 -0.19
CA GLU A 169 9.38 -14.64 -1.36
C GLU A 169 10.57 -13.75 -1.73
N CYS A 170 10.46 -12.43 -1.51
CA CYS A 170 11.57 -11.48 -1.62
C CYS A 170 12.54 -11.51 -0.43
N GLY A 171 12.31 -12.36 0.58
CA GLY A 171 13.13 -12.47 1.78
C GLY A 171 13.06 -11.24 2.71
N ALA A 172 12.00 -10.43 2.64
CA ALA A 172 11.83 -9.31 3.55
C ALA A 172 11.45 -9.80 4.96
N LEU A 173 12.17 -9.36 5.98
CA LEU A 173 11.85 -9.68 7.38
C LEU A 173 10.62 -8.87 7.82
N ILE A 174 9.52 -9.54 8.18
CA ILE A 174 8.21 -8.90 8.41
C ILE A 174 7.91 -8.73 9.91
N PHE A 175 7.59 -7.51 10.32
CA PHE A 175 7.20 -7.14 11.69
C PHE A 175 5.84 -6.44 11.66
N GLY A 176 4.78 -7.14 12.06
CA GLY A 176 3.43 -6.60 12.12
C GLY A 176 3.13 -5.96 13.46
N TYR A 177 2.27 -4.93 13.49
CA TYR A 177 1.76 -4.37 14.73
C TYR A 177 1.07 -5.45 15.57
N GLN A 178 1.23 -5.36 16.88
CA GLN A 178 0.66 -6.29 17.84
C GLN A 178 -0.37 -5.61 18.75
N THR A 179 -0.73 -4.36 18.45
CA THR A 179 -1.81 -3.65 19.15
C THR A 179 -2.84 -3.07 18.18
N TYR A 180 -4.12 -3.11 18.57
CA TYR A 180 -5.22 -2.35 17.98
C TYR A 180 -6.14 -1.85 19.11
N PRO A 181 -6.16 -0.53 19.39
CA PRO A 181 -5.49 0.58 18.68
C PRO A 181 -3.97 0.46 18.54
N HIS A 182 -3.40 0.96 17.44
CA HIS A 182 -1.98 0.82 17.07
C HIS A 182 -1.07 1.74 17.91
N ILE A 183 -0.71 1.31 19.11
CA ILE A 183 0.16 2.07 20.03
C ILE A 183 1.58 1.53 20.09
N ASP A 184 1.89 0.50 19.29
CA ASP A 184 3.19 -0.19 19.25
C ASP A 184 3.93 -0.02 17.91
N MET A 185 3.57 0.98 17.10
CA MET A 185 4.20 1.28 15.82
C MET A 185 5.71 1.49 15.98
N TYR A 186 6.10 2.37 16.90
CA TYR A 186 7.51 2.60 17.26
C TYR A 186 8.23 1.31 17.68
N ASP A 187 7.59 0.48 18.50
CA ASP A 187 8.19 -0.77 18.98
C ASP A 187 8.44 -1.75 17.84
N GLN A 188 7.52 -1.88 16.88
CA GLN A 188 7.76 -2.70 15.68
C GLN A 188 8.85 -2.12 14.80
N GLY A 189 8.93 -0.78 14.69
CA GLY A 189 10.05 -0.09 14.04
C GLY A 189 11.39 -0.47 14.66
N VAL A 190 11.50 -0.38 15.99
CA VAL A 190 12.69 -0.77 16.75
C VAL A 190 13.06 -2.23 16.51
N ARG A 191 12.08 -3.14 16.51
CA ARG A 191 12.31 -4.58 16.29
C ARG A 191 12.84 -4.87 14.89
N ALA A 192 12.22 -4.29 13.86
CA ALA A 192 12.64 -4.47 12.47
C ALA A 192 14.04 -3.92 12.21
N ALA A 193 14.34 -2.71 12.70
CA ALA A 193 15.67 -2.12 12.56
C ALA A 193 16.77 -2.93 13.27
N ASN A 194 16.48 -3.45 14.46
CA ASN A 194 17.43 -4.33 15.15
C ASN A 194 17.65 -5.65 14.40
N ALA A 195 16.59 -6.31 13.95
CA ALA A 195 16.70 -7.56 13.23
C ALA A 195 17.47 -7.40 11.91
N LEU A 196 17.24 -6.31 11.18
CA LEU A 196 18.02 -5.98 9.98
C LEU A 196 19.52 -5.86 10.29
N LEU A 197 19.88 -5.09 11.32
CA LEU A 197 21.27 -4.88 11.70
C LEU A 197 21.93 -6.13 12.27
N ASP A 198 21.16 -7.00 12.94
CA ASP A 198 21.62 -8.31 13.42
C ASP A 198 21.88 -9.26 12.22
N ALA A 199 21.00 -9.24 11.21
CA ALA A 199 21.20 -9.99 9.98
C ALA A 199 22.45 -9.53 9.21
N LEU A 200 22.68 -8.21 9.14
CA LEU A 200 23.91 -7.65 8.56
C LEU A 200 25.17 -8.01 9.35
N ALA A 201 25.04 -8.24 10.66
CA ALA A 201 26.13 -8.74 11.49
C ALA A 201 26.35 -10.27 11.37
N GLY A 202 25.55 -10.95 10.53
CA GLY A 202 25.70 -12.37 10.22
C GLY A 202 24.76 -13.30 10.98
N GLU A 203 23.75 -12.78 11.67
CA GLU A 203 22.66 -13.62 12.21
C GLU A 203 21.82 -14.15 11.04
N PRO A 204 21.72 -15.48 10.84
CA PRO A 204 20.89 -16.01 9.76
C PRO A 204 19.44 -15.80 10.15
N LEU A 205 18.71 -14.93 9.45
CA LEU A 205 17.28 -14.74 9.64
C LEU A 205 16.52 -15.14 8.37
N THR A 206 15.36 -15.74 8.55
CA THR A 206 14.45 -16.11 7.47
C THR A 206 13.02 -15.73 7.86
N VAL A 207 12.16 -15.67 6.85
CA VAL A 207 10.76 -15.28 6.99
C VAL A 207 9.86 -16.35 6.41
N ARG A 208 8.73 -16.61 7.06
CA ARG A 208 7.64 -17.43 6.53
C ARG A 208 6.30 -16.76 6.76
N THR A 209 5.46 -16.72 5.74
CA THR A 209 4.08 -16.23 5.84
C THR A 209 3.09 -17.36 5.50
N VAL A 210 2.04 -17.48 6.32
CA VAL A 210 0.88 -18.35 6.09
C VAL A 210 -0.37 -17.48 5.99
N ARG A 211 -1.07 -17.54 4.85
CA ARG A 211 -2.34 -16.84 4.64
C ARG A 211 -3.51 -17.71 5.11
N LEU A 212 -4.52 -17.07 5.70
CA LEU A 212 -5.74 -17.73 6.16
C LEU A 212 -6.91 -17.38 5.22
N PRO A 213 -7.77 -18.34 4.87
CA PRO A 213 -8.94 -18.10 4.03
C PRO A 213 -10.10 -17.51 4.88
N MET A 214 -9.84 -16.39 5.57
CA MET A 214 -10.84 -15.65 6.34
C MET A 214 -10.71 -14.14 6.17
N LEU A 215 -11.87 -13.49 6.07
CA LEU A 215 -12.05 -12.05 6.14
C LEU A 215 -12.72 -11.67 7.47
N LEU A 216 -12.05 -10.87 8.30
CA LEU A 216 -12.52 -10.59 9.65
C LEU A 216 -13.25 -9.24 9.73
N ARG A 217 -14.24 -9.12 10.63
CA ARG A 217 -14.88 -7.82 10.92
C ARG A 217 -13.96 -6.97 11.78
N SER A 218 -13.52 -5.83 11.25
CA SER A 218 -12.53 -4.95 11.92
C SER A 218 -12.96 -4.45 13.29
N ILE A 219 -14.26 -4.33 13.55
CA ILE A 219 -14.77 -3.87 14.84
C ILE A 219 -14.29 -4.73 16.03
N ASN A 220 -14.11 -6.04 15.85
CA ASN A 220 -13.71 -6.96 16.93
C ASN A 220 -12.25 -7.45 16.83
N MET A 221 -11.38 -6.72 16.11
CA MET A 221 -9.93 -7.00 16.02
C MET A 221 -9.12 -6.41 17.19
N ARG A 222 -9.77 -5.95 18.26
CA ARG A 222 -9.08 -5.29 19.39
C ARG A 222 -8.10 -6.23 20.08
N THR A 223 -6.99 -5.68 20.56
CA THR A 223 -5.92 -6.47 21.21
C THR A 223 -5.82 -6.24 22.72
N ALA A 224 -6.61 -5.33 23.28
CA ALA A 224 -6.78 -5.22 24.73
C ALA A 224 -7.65 -6.36 25.29
N GLU A 225 -8.60 -6.83 24.49
CA GLU A 225 -9.56 -7.88 24.82
C GLU A 225 -10.11 -8.53 23.55
N GLY A 226 -10.78 -9.67 23.67
CA GLY A 226 -11.43 -10.33 22.54
C GLY A 226 -10.50 -11.28 21.79
N PRO A 227 -10.93 -11.78 20.61
CA PRO A 227 -10.23 -12.86 19.92
C PRO A 227 -8.84 -12.46 19.43
N MET A 228 -8.62 -11.22 19.01
CA MET A 228 -7.31 -10.80 18.53
C MET A 228 -6.30 -10.63 19.67
N ALA A 229 -6.75 -10.22 20.86
CA ALA A 229 -5.91 -10.23 22.06
C ALA A 229 -5.38 -11.63 22.37
N ASP A 230 -6.23 -12.65 22.27
CA ASP A 230 -5.84 -14.05 22.49
C ASP A 230 -4.86 -14.54 21.40
N VAL A 231 -5.11 -14.20 20.13
CA VAL A 231 -4.22 -14.56 19.01
C VAL A 231 -2.85 -13.92 19.14
N VAL A 232 -2.79 -12.61 19.41
CA VAL A 232 -1.52 -11.91 19.63
C VAL A 232 -0.80 -12.44 20.87
N GLY A 233 -1.53 -12.71 21.97
CA GLY A 233 -0.96 -13.32 23.17
C GLY A 233 -0.37 -14.71 22.89
N PHE A 234 -1.07 -15.52 22.10
CA PHE A 234 -0.59 -16.83 21.67
C PHE A 234 0.67 -16.71 20.80
N ALA A 235 0.67 -15.80 19.83
CA ALA A 235 1.82 -15.51 18.95
C ALA A 235 3.05 -15.07 19.75
N ARG A 236 2.91 -14.09 20.64
CA ARG A 236 4.00 -13.59 21.51
C ARG A 236 4.61 -14.69 22.36
N ALA A 237 3.80 -15.63 22.87
CA ALA A 237 4.30 -16.75 23.66
C ALA A 237 5.18 -17.73 22.87
N ARG A 238 5.21 -17.64 21.53
CA ARG A 238 6.08 -18.46 20.65
C ARG A 238 7.36 -17.73 20.23
N GLU A 239 7.52 -16.45 20.57
CA GLU A 239 8.77 -15.70 20.37
C GLU A 239 9.85 -16.14 21.38
N THR A 240 10.31 -17.37 21.22
CA THR A 240 11.28 -18.03 22.10
C THR A 240 12.36 -18.72 21.26
N GLY A 241 13.52 -19.00 21.86
CA GLY A 241 14.60 -19.67 21.13
C GLY A 241 15.10 -18.83 19.95
N GLY A 242 15.05 -19.40 18.74
CA GLY A 242 15.46 -18.74 17.50
C GLY A 242 14.38 -17.90 16.83
N VAL A 243 13.17 -17.81 17.39
CA VAL A 243 12.05 -17.05 16.81
C VAL A 243 12.12 -15.59 17.25
N ARG A 244 12.32 -14.69 16.30
CA ARG A 244 12.51 -13.24 16.54
C ARG A 244 11.21 -12.46 16.57
N ALA A 245 10.26 -12.84 15.72
CA ALA A 245 8.94 -12.23 15.66
C ALA A 245 7.88 -13.20 15.15
N VAL A 246 6.69 -13.10 15.74
CA VAL A 246 5.46 -13.74 15.23
C VAL A 246 4.41 -12.65 15.10
N SER A 247 3.98 -12.39 13.87
CA SER A 247 3.13 -11.25 13.50
C SER A 247 1.81 -11.76 12.90
N PRO A 248 0.73 -11.86 13.69
CA PRO A 248 -0.61 -12.07 13.16
C PRO A 248 -1.13 -10.78 12.52
N HIS A 249 -1.53 -10.87 11.26
CA HIS A 249 -2.17 -9.80 10.49
C HIS A 249 -3.66 -10.14 10.35
N ALA A 250 -4.54 -9.25 10.80
CA ALA A 250 -5.98 -9.45 10.76
C ALA A 250 -6.60 -9.20 9.39
N GLY A 251 -5.91 -8.43 8.53
CA GLY A 251 -6.39 -8.02 7.20
C GLY A 251 -7.42 -6.90 7.25
N PHE A 252 -7.43 -6.05 6.21
CA PHE A 252 -8.38 -4.96 6.07
C PHE A 252 -9.54 -5.40 5.19
N PRO A 253 -10.77 -5.51 5.73
CA PRO A 253 -11.86 -6.18 5.03
C PRO A 253 -12.46 -5.39 3.87
N TYR A 254 -12.13 -4.11 3.74
CA TYR A 254 -12.73 -3.25 2.72
C TYR A 254 -11.83 -3.00 1.50
N ALA A 255 -10.62 -3.57 1.50
CA ALA A 255 -9.81 -3.66 0.30
C ALA A 255 -10.32 -4.88 -0.49
N ASP A 256 -10.77 -4.67 -1.73
CA ASP A 256 -11.22 -5.76 -2.60
C ASP A 256 -10.07 -6.27 -3.46
N THR A 257 -9.28 -7.19 -2.90
CA THR A 257 -8.08 -7.74 -3.56
C THR A 257 -8.00 -9.25 -3.38
N ARG A 258 -7.18 -9.91 -4.19
CA ARG A 258 -6.82 -11.33 -4.00
C ARG A 258 -6.01 -11.57 -2.72
N CYS A 259 -5.40 -10.53 -2.16
CA CYS A 259 -4.58 -10.59 -0.95
C CYS A 259 -5.42 -10.43 0.33
N SER A 260 -6.65 -9.94 0.20
CA SER A 260 -7.53 -9.63 1.32
C SER A 260 -7.77 -10.83 2.22
N GLY A 261 -7.57 -10.63 3.52
CA GLY A 261 -7.74 -11.65 4.54
C GLY A 261 -6.59 -11.70 5.55
N ALA A 262 -6.76 -12.53 6.58
CA ALA A 262 -5.79 -12.67 7.65
C ALA A 262 -4.53 -13.45 7.20
N ALA A 263 -3.40 -13.18 7.86
CA ALA A 263 -2.14 -13.87 7.64
C ALA A 263 -1.34 -13.98 8.95
N VAL A 264 -0.31 -14.84 8.96
CA VAL A 264 0.69 -14.90 10.03
C VAL A 264 2.07 -14.89 9.38
N SER A 265 2.92 -13.94 9.77
CA SER A 265 4.33 -13.90 9.37
C SER A 265 5.24 -14.22 10.55
N VAL A 266 6.26 -15.05 10.33
CA VAL A 266 7.24 -15.45 11.35
C VAL A 266 8.64 -15.16 10.85
N VAL A 267 9.42 -14.44 11.67
CA VAL A 267 10.86 -14.25 11.47
C VAL A 267 11.60 -15.13 12.47
N ALA A 268 12.49 -16.00 12.01
CA ALA A 268 13.28 -16.88 12.87
C ALA A 268 14.66 -17.16 12.29
N ALA A 269 15.55 -17.74 13.09
CA ALA A 269 16.88 -18.13 12.65
C ALA A 269 16.90 -19.45 11.85
N ASP A 270 15.95 -20.34 12.12
CA ASP A 270 15.82 -21.64 11.44
C ASP A 270 14.55 -21.68 10.58
N PRO A 271 14.65 -22.00 9.27
CA PRO A 271 13.48 -22.09 8.38
C PRO A 271 12.42 -23.12 8.79
N SER A 272 12.83 -24.24 9.41
CA SER A 272 11.88 -25.27 9.85
C SER A 272 11.12 -24.81 11.10
N GLU A 273 11.78 -24.06 11.98
CA GLU A 273 11.14 -23.42 13.12
C GLU A 273 10.17 -22.31 12.68
N ALA A 274 10.54 -21.49 11.69
CA ALA A 274 9.65 -20.48 11.10
C ALA A 274 8.37 -21.12 10.55
N GLU A 275 8.49 -22.18 9.74
CA GLU A 275 7.35 -22.93 9.20
C GLU A 275 6.44 -23.47 10.30
N ARG A 276 7.02 -24.17 11.27
CA ARG A 276 6.27 -24.84 12.33
C ARG A 276 5.49 -23.82 13.17
N VAL A 277 6.10 -22.69 13.52
CA VAL A 277 5.45 -21.65 14.34
C VAL A 277 4.39 -20.92 13.53
N ALA A 278 4.65 -20.59 12.27
CA ALA A 278 3.67 -19.93 11.40
C ALA A 278 2.40 -20.79 11.27
N GLN A 279 2.58 -22.09 11.05
CA GLN A 279 1.50 -23.06 10.96
C GLN A 279 0.72 -23.19 12.30
N GLU A 280 1.43 -23.34 13.41
CA GLU A 280 0.82 -23.46 14.75
C GLU A 280 -0.06 -22.25 15.11
N VAL A 281 0.44 -21.04 14.81
CA VAL A 281 -0.26 -19.79 15.11
C VAL A 281 -1.41 -19.57 14.12
N ALA A 282 -1.25 -19.92 12.85
CA ALA A 282 -2.33 -19.87 11.86
C ALA A 282 -3.49 -20.81 12.24
N GLU A 283 -3.21 -22.04 12.66
CA GLU A 283 -4.23 -22.97 13.15
C GLU A 283 -5.00 -22.41 14.34
N TYR A 284 -4.28 -21.82 15.31
CA TYR A 284 -4.91 -21.17 16.45
C TYR A 284 -5.78 -19.97 16.03
N PHE A 285 -5.28 -19.14 15.12
CA PHE A 285 -5.98 -17.94 14.63
C PHE A 285 -7.26 -18.32 13.88
N TRP A 286 -7.19 -19.30 12.98
CA TRP A 286 -8.36 -19.84 12.27
C TRP A 286 -9.44 -20.33 13.22
N ALA A 287 -9.05 -21.00 14.31
CA ALA A 287 -10.00 -21.50 15.32
C ALA A 287 -10.76 -20.38 16.05
N GLN A 288 -10.26 -19.13 16.00
CA GLN A 288 -10.93 -17.98 16.62
C GLN A 288 -11.93 -17.28 15.68
N ARG A 289 -12.00 -17.62 14.38
CA ARG A 289 -12.73 -16.85 13.35
C ARG A 289 -14.16 -16.47 13.73
N GLU A 290 -14.94 -17.41 14.27
CA GLU A 290 -16.34 -17.19 14.67
C GLU A 290 -16.50 -16.08 15.71
N ARG A 291 -15.51 -15.89 16.59
CA ARG A 291 -15.55 -14.87 17.65
C ARG A 291 -15.43 -13.44 17.09
N TYR A 292 -15.04 -13.26 15.84
CA TYR A 292 -14.99 -11.95 15.19
C TYR A 292 -16.35 -11.47 14.69
N GLN A 293 -17.34 -12.36 14.61
CA GLN A 293 -18.72 -11.96 14.30
C GLN A 293 -19.34 -11.33 15.55
N VAL A 294 -19.56 -10.02 15.52
CA VAL A 294 -20.23 -9.27 16.59
C VAL A 294 -21.36 -8.45 16.02
N ASP A 295 -22.50 -8.47 16.72
CA ASP A 295 -23.64 -7.61 16.41
C ASP A 295 -23.36 -6.21 16.95
N VAL A 296 -23.56 -5.21 16.10
CA VAL A 296 -23.47 -3.80 16.45
C VAL A 296 -24.88 -3.26 16.68
N ALA A 297 -25.07 -2.46 17.72
CA ALA A 297 -26.41 -1.99 18.11
C ALA A 297 -27.02 -1.10 17.03
N ALA A 298 -28.28 -1.36 16.68
CA ALA A 298 -29.04 -0.45 15.83
C ALA A 298 -29.26 0.89 16.54
N ILE A 299 -29.48 1.98 15.78
CA ILE A 299 -29.60 3.34 16.34
C ILE A 299 -30.62 3.42 17.50
N PRO A 300 -31.86 2.90 17.40
CA PRO A 300 -32.82 2.99 18.51
C PRO A 300 -32.34 2.29 19.80
N GLU A 301 -31.65 1.17 19.66
CA GLU A 301 -31.10 0.39 20.78
C GLU A 301 -29.93 1.12 21.42
N ALA A 302 -29.04 1.68 20.61
CA ALA A 302 -27.92 2.49 21.08
C ALA A 302 -28.38 3.72 21.85
N LEU A 303 -29.41 4.43 21.36
CA LEU A 303 -29.99 5.58 22.05
C LEU A 303 -30.68 5.19 23.36
N ALA A 304 -31.34 4.03 23.42
CA ALA A 304 -31.92 3.52 24.66
C ALA A 304 -30.83 3.19 25.69
N ALA A 305 -29.78 2.47 25.28
CA ALA A 305 -28.64 2.14 26.12
C ALA A 305 -27.90 3.40 26.61
N ALA A 306 -27.80 4.45 25.77
CA ALA A 306 -27.24 5.73 26.20
C ALA A 306 -28.05 6.40 27.31
N ARG A 307 -29.39 6.41 27.22
CA ARG A 307 -30.25 6.93 28.30
C ARG A 307 -30.05 6.18 29.61
N GLU A 308 -29.94 4.86 29.53
CA GLU A 308 -29.71 4.01 30.70
C GLU A 308 -28.36 4.35 31.36
N ALA A 309 -27.29 4.45 30.57
CA ALA A 309 -25.96 4.79 31.03
C ALA A 309 -25.92 6.20 31.67
N ILE A 310 -26.56 7.19 31.05
CA ILE A 310 -26.69 8.55 31.61
C ILE A 310 -27.42 8.50 32.95
N ALA A 311 -28.51 7.74 33.06
CA ALA A 311 -29.31 7.66 34.29
C ALA A 311 -28.55 7.06 35.48
N VAL A 312 -27.53 6.23 35.24
CA VAL A 312 -26.68 5.63 36.28
C VAL A 312 -25.33 6.34 36.46
N GLY A 313 -25.07 7.42 35.71
CA GLY A 313 -23.86 8.24 35.84
C GLY A 313 -22.63 7.68 35.10
N GLU A 314 -22.81 6.83 34.08
CA GLU A 314 -21.76 6.36 33.18
C GLU A 314 -21.47 7.39 32.06
N THR A 315 -21.29 8.67 32.42
CA THR A 315 -21.07 9.77 31.48
C THR A 315 -19.59 10.22 31.43
N PRO A 316 -19.08 10.72 30.30
CA PRO A 316 -19.75 10.78 29.00
C PRO A 316 -19.99 9.40 28.38
N VAL A 317 -21.11 9.24 27.69
CA VAL A 317 -21.41 8.07 26.86
C VAL A 317 -20.96 8.33 25.42
N VAL A 318 -20.13 7.47 24.86
CA VAL A 318 -19.73 7.54 23.45
C VAL A 318 -20.70 6.72 22.61
N LEU A 319 -21.38 7.38 21.68
CA LEU A 319 -22.07 6.75 20.55
C LEU A 319 -21.09 6.72 19.38
N ALA A 320 -20.43 5.58 19.18
CA ALA A 320 -19.41 5.42 18.15
C ALA A 320 -20.07 5.03 16.81
N ASP A 321 -20.11 5.96 15.86
CA ASP A 321 -20.53 5.75 14.49
C ASP A 321 -19.43 5.01 13.72
N VAL A 322 -19.47 3.68 13.77
CA VAL A 322 -18.37 2.84 13.30
C VAL A 322 -18.30 2.72 11.78
N ALA A 323 -19.41 3.00 11.08
CA ALA A 323 -19.53 2.89 9.64
C ALA A 323 -19.06 4.15 8.90
N ASP A 324 -18.97 5.28 9.59
CA ASP A 324 -18.43 6.53 9.06
C ASP A 324 -17.16 6.96 9.81
N ASN A 325 -16.29 6.00 10.10
CA ASN A 325 -14.97 6.22 10.69
C ASN A 325 -13.94 6.54 9.58
N PRO A 326 -13.28 7.71 9.59
CA PRO A 326 -12.26 8.05 8.59
C PRO A 326 -11.09 7.08 8.52
N GLN A 327 -10.67 6.48 9.64
CA GLN A 327 -9.63 5.42 9.67
C GLN A 327 -10.13 4.06 9.15
N SER A 328 -11.13 4.08 8.29
CA SER A 328 -11.63 2.92 7.53
C SER A 328 -12.18 3.38 6.17
N GLY A 329 -11.83 4.58 5.71
CA GLY A 329 -12.35 5.19 4.48
C GLY A 329 -13.69 5.93 4.63
N GLY A 330 -14.12 6.22 5.86
CA GLY A 330 -15.31 7.05 6.13
C GLY A 330 -15.13 8.51 5.72
N SER A 331 -16.21 9.17 5.30
CA SER A 331 -16.18 10.58 4.93
C SER A 331 -16.27 11.52 6.14
N ALA A 332 -16.62 11.00 7.32
CA ALA A 332 -16.93 11.77 8.52
C ALA A 332 -18.11 12.75 8.31
N ASP A 333 -18.97 12.48 7.33
CA ASP A 333 -20.00 13.40 6.83
C ASP A 333 -21.43 12.80 6.85
N THR A 334 -21.61 11.57 7.33
CA THR A 334 -22.96 10.96 7.37
C THR A 334 -23.81 11.56 8.48
N THR A 335 -25.11 11.75 8.25
CA THR A 335 -25.98 12.53 9.16
C THR A 335 -27.08 11.74 9.84
N VAL A 336 -27.27 10.46 9.48
CA VAL A 336 -28.39 9.65 10.02
C VAL A 336 -28.32 9.52 11.54
N LEU A 337 -27.16 9.17 12.12
CA LEU A 337 -27.01 9.14 13.58
C LEU A 337 -27.19 10.53 14.20
N LEU A 338 -26.69 11.58 13.54
CA LEU A 338 -26.78 12.95 14.06
C LEU A 338 -28.24 13.38 14.18
N HIS A 339 -29.06 13.16 13.15
CA HIS A 339 -30.51 13.42 13.16
C HIS A 339 -31.20 12.74 14.35
N GLU A 340 -30.92 11.46 14.58
CA GLU A 340 -31.56 10.68 15.64
C GLU A 340 -31.10 11.12 17.04
N VAL A 341 -29.81 11.48 17.20
CA VAL A 341 -29.28 12.04 18.45
C VAL A 341 -29.95 13.38 18.78
N PHE A 342 -30.20 14.25 17.78
CA PHE A 342 -30.94 15.49 18.01
C PHE A 342 -32.38 15.25 18.49
N ALA A 343 -33.05 14.25 17.90
CA ALA A 343 -34.43 13.91 18.27
C ALA A 343 -34.52 13.24 19.65
N ALA A 344 -33.43 12.67 20.14
CA ALA A 344 -33.41 11.85 21.35
C ALA A 344 -33.35 12.63 22.67
N ASP A 345 -33.01 13.93 22.72
CA ASP A 345 -32.90 14.70 23.98
C ASP A 345 -32.03 14.01 25.06
N LEU A 346 -30.75 13.76 24.74
CA LEU A 346 -29.80 13.02 25.58
C LEU A 346 -28.98 13.92 26.54
N GLY A 347 -29.50 15.08 26.94
CA GLY A 347 -28.73 16.05 27.74
C GLY A 347 -27.75 16.85 26.89
N THR A 348 -26.53 17.07 27.39
CA THR A 348 -25.49 17.80 26.68
C THR A 348 -24.74 16.89 25.70
N VAL A 349 -24.65 17.31 24.43
CA VAL A 349 -24.10 16.50 23.34
C VAL A 349 -22.95 17.21 22.64
N LEU A 350 -21.86 16.48 22.37
CA LEU A 350 -20.80 16.88 21.46
C LEU A 350 -20.72 15.91 20.27
N MET A 351 -20.93 16.41 19.06
CA MET A 351 -20.73 15.66 17.82
C MET A 351 -19.34 15.96 17.25
N SER A 352 -18.56 14.93 16.91
CA SER A 352 -17.17 15.14 16.48
C SER A 352 -16.53 13.93 15.79
N ALA A 353 -15.49 14.08 14.97
CA ALA A 353 -15.25 15.26 14.14
C ALA A 353 -16.07 15.09 12.86
N ILE A 354 -16.80 16.14 12.48
CA ILE A 354 -17.63 16.15 11.27
C ILE A 354 -16.88 16.84 10.15
N CYS A 355 -16.73 16.21 8.98
CA CYS A 355 -16.00 16.80 7.86
C CYS A 355 -16.91 17.73 7.04
N ASP A 356 -16.64 19.03 7.04
CA ASP A 356 -17.35 20.03 6.23
C ASP A 356 -16.52 21.31 6.04
N ASP A 357 -15.68 21.34 5.00
CA ASP A 357 -14.78 22.45 4.69
C ASP A 357 -15.53 23.78 4.42
N ASP A 358 -16.71 23.74 3.80
CA ASP A 358 -17.53 24.94 3.58
C ASP A 358 -17.93 25.59 4.90
N VAL A 359 -18.32 24.77 5.89
CA VAL A 359 -18.69 25.25 7.23
C VAL A 359 -17.47 25.75 7.99
N VAL A 360 -16.32 25.09 7.90
CA VAL A 360 -15.06 25.56 8.49
C VAL A 360 -14.67 26.93 7.90
N ARG A 361 -14.67 27.08 6.57
CA ARG A 361 -14.38 28.36 5.90
C ARG A 361 -15.36 29.46 6.31
N ALA A 362 -16.66 29.15 6.39
CA ALA A 362 -17.67 30.10 6.84
C ALA A 362 -17.45 30.53 8.29
N ALA A 363 -17.14 29.61 9.20
CA ALA A 363 -16.88 29.90 10.60
C ALA A 363 -15.62 30.76 10.80
N ARG A 364 -14.53 30.44 10.09
CA ARG A 364 -13.28 31.22 10.13
C ARG A 364 -13.48 32.63 9.59
N SER A 365 -14.24 32.78 8.50
CA SER A 365 -14.55 34.07 7.88
C SER A 365 -15.45 34.95 8.76
N ALA A 366 -16.49 34.36 9.37
CA ALA A 366 -17.42 35.09 10.22
C ALA A 366 -16.83 35.45 11.60
N GLY A 367 -15.93 34.61 12.11
CA GLY A 367 -15.23 34.82 13.37
C GLY A 367 -16.00 34.36 14.62
N VAL A 368 -15.26 34.24 15.72
CA VAL A 368 -15.79 33.80 17.01
C VAL A 368 -16.92 34.72 17.49
N GLY A 369 -18.03 34.13 17.95
CA GLY A 369 -19.22 34.83 18.42
C GLY A 369 -20.28 35.07 17.36
N ALA A 370 -19.96 34.96 16.07
CA ALA A 370 -20.91 35.08 14.98
C ALA A 370 -21.95 33.94 15.02
N VAL A 371 -23.11 34.18 14.40
CA VAL A 371 -24.14 33.16 14.18
C VAL A 371 -24.21 32.86 12.69
N LEU A 372 -23.98 31.60 12.33
CA LEU A 372 -24.08 31.08 10.99
C LEU A 372 -25.47 30.48 10.78
N GLU A 373 -25.99 30.60 9.56
CA GLU A 373 -27.12 29.83 9.06
C GLU A 373 -26.60 29.09 7.83
N THR A 374 -26.52 27.76 7.91
CA THR A 374 -25.80 26.93 6.92
C THR A 374 -26.36 25.52 6.86
N GLN A 375 -25.97 24.78 5.83
CA GLN A 375 -26.13 23.33 5.78
C GLN A 375 -24.87 22.67 6.34
N LEU A 376 -25.05 21.83 7.35
CA LEU A 376 -24.00 21.07 8.02
C LEU A 376 -24.07 19.62 7.54
N ALA A 377 -22.91 19.12 7.11
CA ALA A 377 -22.69 17.73 6.76
C ALA A 377 -23.59 17.19 5.61
N GLY A 378 -23.54 15.88 5.31
CA GLY A 378 -24.35 15.20 4.30
C GLY A 378 -24.13 15.67 2.86
N LYS A 379 -22.96 16.26 2.55
CA LYS A 379 -22.63 16.85 1.24
C LYS A 379 -21.81 15.91 0.37
N ALA A 380 -20.89 15.17 0.97
CA ALA A 380 -20.02 14.21 0.30
C ALA A 380 -20.67 12.82 0.19
N SER A 381 -21.47 12.43 1.18
CA SER A 381 -22.08 11.10 1.30
C SER A 381 -23.61 11.17 1.38
N THR A 382 -24.22 11.75 0.34
CA THR A 382 -25.66 12.03 0.29
C THR A 382 -26.56 10.79 0.42
N GLU A 383 -26.04 9.61 0.08
CA GLU A 383 -26.70 8.31 0.23
C GLU A 383 -26.85 7.87 1.69
N PHE A 384 -26.04 8.43 2.61
CA PHE A 384 -26.01 8.10 4.04
C PHE A 384 -26.55 9.25 4.91
N GLY A 385 -27.36 10.12 4.32
CA GLY A 385 -28.10 11.17 5.03
C GLY A 385 -28.05 12.52 4.33
N ALA A 386 -29.12 13.30 4.48
CA ALA A 386 -29.20 14.65 3.93
C ALA A 386 -28.47 15.65 4.85
N PRO A 387 -28.01 16.79 4.30
CA PRO A 387 -27.48 17.88 5.11
C PRO A 387 -28.47 18.40 6.14
N LEU A 388 -27.96 18.77 7.31
CA LEU A 388 -28.72 19.38 8.41
C LEU A 388 -28.79 20.90 8.22
N THR A 389 -29.98 21.50 8.17
CA THR A 389 -30.10 22.96 8.11
C THR A 389 -29.97 23.54 9.51
N VAL A 390 -28.85 24.20 9.82
CA VAL A 390 -28.54 24.64 11.19
C VAL A 390 -28.38 26.16 11.31
N LYS A 391 -28.76 26.68 12.49
CA LYS A 391 -28.26 27.96 12.99
C LYS A 391 -27.32 27.69 14.13
N ALA A 392 -26.07 28.14 14.02
CA ALA A 392 -25.04 27.82 15.00
C ALA A 392 -24.21 29.04 15.38
N LYS A 393 -23.85 29.17 16.66
CA LYS A 393 -22.89 30.18 17.13
C LYS A 393 -21.47 29.62 17.02
N VAL A 394 -20.56 30.38 16.42
CA VAL A 394 -19.12 30.04 16.39
C VAL A 394 -18.53 30.26 17.78
N LEU A 395 -18.01 29.19 18.40
CA LEU A 395 -17.34 29.24 19.71
C LEU A 395 -15.82 29.29 19.55
N ALA A 396 -15.27 28.55 18.58
CA ALA A 396 -13.87 28.62 18.17
C ALA A 396 -13.74 28.34 16.66
N ALA A 397 -12.70 28.87 16.04
CA ALA A 397 -12.32 28.57 14.65
C ALA A 397 -10.80 28.72 14.50
N THR A 398 -10.12 27.68 14.03
CA THR A 398 -8.65 27.58 13.98
C THR A 398 -8.18 27.11 12.60
N ASP A 399 -6.87 27.07 12.39
CA ASP A 399 -6.26 26.44 11.20
C ASP A 399 -6.27 24.90 11.25
N GLY A 400 -6.65 24.30 12.38
CA GLY A 400 -6.78 22.85 12.51
C GLY A 400 -5.43 22.10 12.62
N VAL A 401 -4.32 22.81 12.84
CA VAL A 401 -2.99 22.19 12.95
C VAL A 401 -2.63 21.95 14.42
N TYR A 402 -2.40 20.69 14.80
CA TYR A 402 -2.02 20.30 16.15
C TYR A 402 -1.02 19.14 16.15
N VAL A 403 -0.39 18.87 17.29
CA VAL A 403 0.50 17.71 17.49
C VAL A 403 -0.23 16.72 18.40
N ASN A 404 -0.28 15.44 18.02
CA ASN A 404 -0.90 14.40 18.83
C ASN A 404 -0.19 14.26 20.18
N ASP A 405 -0.95 14.18 21.27
CA ASP A 405 -0.40 13.79 22.58
C ASP A 405 -0.10 12.29 22.63
N GLY A 406 -0.85 11.50 21.86
CA GLY A 406 -0.80 10.06 21.84
C GLY A 406 -1.82 9.38 22.75
N PRO A 407 -1.72 8.05 22.91
CA PRO A 407 -0.56 7.23 22.53
C PRO A 407 -0.43 6.94 21.03
N PHE A 408 -1.53 6.97 20.27
CA PHE A 408 -1.51 6.78 18.81
C PHE A 408 -0.87 7.99 18.10
N ASN A 409 0.10 7.76 17.21
CA ASN A 409 0.82 8.81 16.47
C ASN A 409 1.41 9.94 17.34
N ALA A 410 1.79 9.64 18.59
CA ALA A 410 2.30 10.64 19.53
C ALA A 410 3.49 11.41 18.93
N GLY A 411 3.44 12.75 19.03
CA GLY A 411 4.46 13.63 18.47
C GLY A 411 4.33 13.94 16.99
N LEU A 412 3.45 13.25 16.25
CA LEU A 412 3.18 13.55 14.84
C LEU A 412 2.22 14.75 14.73
N SER A 413 2.49 15.65 13.78
CA SER A 413 1.62 16.78 13.45
C SER A 413 0.43 16.31 12.62
N VAL A 414 -0.74 16.91 12.83
CA VAL A 414 -1.98 16.66 12.09
C VAL A 414 -2.50 17.99 11.56
N ASP A 415 -2.94 18.01 10.30
CA ASP A 415 -3.66 19.13 9.68
C ASP A 415 -5.09 18.71 9.31
N THR A 416 -6.09 19.25 10.00
CA THR A 416 -7.49 18.94 9.72
C THR A 416 -8.12 19.77 8.59
N GLY A 417 -7.34 20.58 7.86
CA GLY A 417 -7.86 21.53 6.86
C GLY A 417 -8.63 22.69 7.49
N GLY A 418 -8.29 23.08 8.71
CA GLY A 418 -9.12 23.96 9.54
C GLY A 418 -10.06 23.20 10.47
N ALA A 419 -10.40 23.82 11.60
CA ALA A 419 -11.35 23.29 12.55
C ALA A 419 -12.24 24.38 13.14
N ALA A 420 -13.49 24.05 13.45
CA ALA A 420 -14.44 24.96 14.08
C ALA A 420 -15.26 24.25 15.16
N TRP A 421 -15.49 24.93 16.27
CA TRP A 421 -16.39 24.49 17.33
C TRP A 421 -17.64 25.37 17.30
N LEU A 422 -18.79 24.74 17.07
CA LEU A 422 -20.07 25.40 16.85
C LEU A 422 -21.08 24.98 17.91
N ARG A 423 -21.85 25.93 18.45
CA ARG A 423 -23.02 25.66 19.30
C ARG A 423 -24.30 25.79 18.52
N LEU A 424 -25.03 24.70 18.36
CA LEU A 424 -26.28 24.69 17.62
C LEU A 424 -27.40 25.40 18.40
N ARG A 425 -28.22 26.16 17.67
CA ARG A 425 -29.40 26.85 18.19
C ARG A 425 -30.68 26.29 17.58
N THR A 426 -30.63 25.97 16.30
CA THR A 426 -31.72 25.32 15.58
C THR A 426 -31.17 24.27 14.63
N VAL A 427 -31.93 23.20 14.44
CA VAL A 427 -31.72 22.14 13.44
C VAL A 427 -33.04 21.95 12.70
N ASP A 428 -33.02 22.04 11.37
CA ASP A 428 -34.19 21.95 10.48
C ASP A 428 -35.36 22.86 10.91
N GLY A 429 -35.01 24.07 11.35
CA GLY A 429 -35.96 25.08 11.83
C GLY A 429 -36.52 24.83 13.24
N HIS A 430 -36.16 23.71 13.88
CA HIS A 430 -36.56 23.41 15.25
C HIS A 430 -35.50 23.86 16.26
N PRO A 431 -35.88 24.50 17.38
CA PRO A 431 -34.93 24.92 18.41
C PRO A 431 -34.34 23.72 19.14
N VAL A 432 -33.06 23.80 19.48
CA VAL A 432 -32.38 22.81 20.31
C VAL A 432 -32.63 23.14 21.80
N SER A 433 -33.21 22.21 22.56
CA SER A 433 -33.58 22.38 23.97
C SER A 433 -32.41 22.27 24.94
N ALA A 434 -31.40 21.47 24.60
CA ALA A 434 -30.20 21.23 25.39
C ALA A 434 -28.94 21.86 24.73
N THR A 435 -27.80 21.78 25.42
CA THR A 435 -26.53 22.19 24.80
C THR A 435 -26.10 21.13 23.80
N VAL A 436 -26.07 21.50 22.52
CA VAL A 436 -25.57 20.61 21.47
C VAL A 436 -24.52 21.34 20.65
N ASP A 437 -23.32 20.80 20.72
CA ASP A 437 -22.14 21.35 20.08
C ASP A 437 -21.60 20.39 19.02
N VAL A 438 -20.96 20.96 18.01
CA VAL A 438 -20.36 20.23 16.89
C VAL A 438 -18.93 20.73 16.71
N VAL A 439 -17.99 19.79 16.58
CA VAL A 439 -16.65 20.06 16.06
C VAL A 439 -16.61 19.65 14.59
N VAL A 440 -16.27 20.62 13.75
CA VAL A 440 -16.21 20.48 12.28
C VAL A 440 -14.76 20.62 11.83
N THR A 441 -14.31 19.75 10.93
CA THR A 441 -12.98 19.75 10.30
C THR A 441 -13.10 19.95 8.79
N GLY A 442 -12.06 20.50 8.15
CA GLY A 442 -12.03 20.65 6.68
C GLY A 442 -11.67 19.36 5.93
N ARG A 443 -11.06 18.40 6.62
CA ARG A 443 -10.68 17.08 6.12
C ARG A 443 -11.33 15.96 6.94
N PRO A 444 -11.51 14.75 6.37
CA PRO A 444 -12.07 13.60 7.07
C PRO A 444 -11.02 13.04 8.04
N ILE A 445 -10.88 13.69 9.19
CA ILE A 445 -9.99 13.28 10.28
C ILE A 445 -10.84 12.75 11.42
N THR A 446 -10.43 11.62 12.01
CA THR A 446 -11.14 11.04 13.15
C THR A 446 -10.73 11.67 14.48
N ALA A 447 -11.61 11.59 15.47
CA ALA A 447 -11.40 12.10 16.82
C ALA A 447 -10.52 11.16 17.67
N ASN A 448 -9.27 10.94 17.26
CA ASN A 448 -8.38 9.99 17.94
C ASN A 448 -7.66 10.56 19.14
N ASP A 449 -7.41 11.87 19.17
CA ASP A 449 -6.48 12.49 20.12
C ASP A 449 -7.11 13.69 20.87
N PRO A 450 -6.95 13.79 22.20
CA PRO A 450 -7.38 14.94 23.00
C PRO A 450 -6.82 16.29 22.54
N ALA A 451 -5.69 16.30 21.83
CA ALA A 451 -5.05 17.52 21.34
C ALA A 451 -5.94 18.34 20.41
N LEU A 452 -6.77 17.70 19.55
CA LEU A 452 -7.75 18.40 18.71
C LEU A 452 -8.69 19.27 19.55
N TYR A 453 -9.21 18.69 20.63
CA TYR A 453 -10.17 19.35 21.50
C TYR A 453 -9.52 20.43 22.35
N ARG A 454 -8.31 20.17 22.88
CA ARG A 454 -7.52 21.19 23.58
C ARG A 454 -7.19 22.37 22.68
N TYR A 455 -6.84 22.11 21.41
CA TYR A 455 -6.53 23.13 20.43
C TYR A 455 -7.73 24.05 20.15
N LEU A 456 -8.95 23.49 20.15
CA LEU A 456 -10.21 24.25 20.04
C LEU A 456 -10.69 24.87 21.36
N GLY A 457 -10.12 24.46 22.50
CA GLY A 457 -10.53 24.88 23.83
C GLY A 457 -11.84 24.24 24.32
N VAL A 458 -12.19 23.07 23.79
CA VAL A 458 -13.35 22.27 24.24
C VAL A 458 -12.89 21.09 25.08
N ASP A 459 -13.62 20.79 26.15
CA ASP A 459 -13.39 19.61 27.00
C ASP A 459 -14.48 18.57 26.71
N PRO A 460 -14.17 17.46 26.03
CA PRO A 460 -15.14 16.39 25.76
C PRO A 460 -15.71 15.76 27.03
N THR A 461 -14.98 15.78 28.14
CA THR A 461 -15.43 15.13 29.39
C THR A 461 -16.55 15.90 30.09
N ALA A 462 -16.83 17.13 29.64
CA ALA A 462 -17.88 17.99 30.17
C ALA A 462 -19.28 17.73 29.58
N TYR A 463 -19.42 16.76 28.66
CA TYR A 463 -20.68 16.42 27.99
C TYR A 463 -21.28 15.12 28.54
N ASP A 464 -22.60 14.96 28.39
CA ASP A 464 -23.29 13.70 28.73
C ASP A 464 -23.09 12.65 27.61
N VAL A 465 -23.07 13.10 26.34
CA VAL A 465 -22.94 12.25 25.15
C VAL A 465 -21.90 12.78 24.18
N LEU A 466 -21.08 11.86 23.65
CA LEU A 466 -20.11 12.04 22.59
C LEU A 466 -20.55 11.22 21.37
N ALA A 467 -21.15 11.86 20.36
CA ALA A 467 -21.62 11.18 19.15
C ALA A 467 -20.56 11.31 18.05
N TRP A 468 -19.71 10.29 17.92
CA TRP A 468 -18.42 10.43 17.25
C TRP A 468 -18.23 9.51 16.04
N LYS A 469 -17.51 10.03 15.04
CA LYS A 469 -17.08 9.34 13.81
C LYS A 469 -15.83 8.50 14.03
N VAL A 470 -15.98 7.42 14.82
CA VAL A 470 -14.86 6.65 15.37
C VAL A 470 -15.16 5.15 15.39
N LYS A 471 -14.09 4.35 15.36
CA LYS A 471 -14.16 2.89 15.55
C LYS A 471 -13.38 2.42 16.79
N ASN A 472 -12.10 2.08 16.65
CA ASN A 472 -11.30 1.60 17.79
C ASN A 472 -10.16 2.54 18.15
N HIS A 473 -9.50 3.20 17.18
CA HIS A 473 -8.32 4.06 17.43
C HIS A 473 -8.48 5.05 18.60
N PHE A 474 -9.61 5.76 18.66
CA PHE A 474 -9.91 6.73 19.72
C PHE A 474 -9.85 6.16 21.16
N ARG A 475 -10.11 4.85 21.31
CA ARG A 475 -10.14 4.19 22.63
C ARG A 475 -8.85 4.38 23.39
N ALA A 476 -7.71 4.39 22.69
CA ALA A 476 -6.40 4.50 23.33
C ALA A 476 -6.26 5.76 24.19
N ALA A 477 -6.85 6.87 23.75
CA ALA A 477 -6.80 8.14 24.47
C ALA A 477 -8.07 8.43 25.28
N PHE A 478 -9.24 7.97 24.82
CA PHE A 478 -10.53 8.37 25.41
C PHE A 478 -11.18 7.31 26.29
N GLU A 479 -10.92 6.01 26.10
CA GLU A 479 -11.53 4.96 26.94
C GLU A 479 -11.28 5.17 28.45
N PRO A 480 -10.11 5.66 28.91
CA PRO A 480 -9.89 5.96 30.33
C PRO A 480 -10.70 7.13 30.91
N VAL A 481 -11.31 7.98 30.06
CA VAL A 481 -11.98 9.23 30.47
C VAL A 481 -13.46 9.28 30.09
N VAL A 482 -14.01 8.20 29.56
CA VAL A 482 -15.44 8.06 29.23
C VAL A 482 -16.09 6.98 30.08
N GLY A 483 -17.39 7.10 30.34
CA GLY A 483 -18.11 6.16 31.20
C GLY A 483 -18.56 4.89 30.46
N ARG A 484 -19.01 5.01 29.21
CA ARG A 484 -19.44 3.87 28.39
C ARG A 484 -19.24 4.14 26.90
N ILE A 485 -18.86 3.11 26.14
CA ILE A 485 -18.76 3.16 24.68
C ILE A 485 -19.79 2.21 24.07
N ILE A 486 -20.61 2.73 23.16
CA ILE A 486 -21.66 2.01 22.46
C ILE A 486 -21.39 2.12 20.95
N PRO A 487 -20.86 1.07 20.31
CA PRO A 487 -20.78 0.98 18.85
C PRO A 487 -22.18 1.02 18.24
N VAL A 488 -22.37 1.83 17.20
CA VAL A 488 -23.66 2.05 16.54
C VAL A 488 -23.58 1.68 15.07
N ASP A 489 -24.51 0.85 14.61
CA ASP A 489 -24.65 0.44 13.20
C ASP A 489 -25.46 1.49 12.44
N ALA A 490 -24.88 2.68 12.29
CA ALA A 490 -25.42 3.71 11.43
C ALA A 490 -25.02 3.43 9.96
N PRO A 491 -25.79 3.89 8.96
CA PRO A 491 -25.39 3.78 7.56
C PRO A 491 -24.10 4.55 7.27
N GLY A 492 -23.17 3.91 6.56
CA GLY A 492 -21.91 4.52 6.15
C GLY A 492 -21.08 3.61 5.25
N PRO A 493 -20.01 4.15 4.63
CA PRO A 493 -19.20 3.40 3.69
C PRO A 493 -18.48 2.19 4.32
N ALA A 494 -18.00 2.32 5.56
CA ALA A 494 -17.32 1.26 6.31
C ALA A 494 -18.31 0.39 7.12
N GLN A 495 -19.47 0.08 6.52
CA GLN A 495 -20.53 -0.74 7.12
C GLN A 495 -20.02 -2.11 7.60
N THR A 496 -20.68 -2.67 8.61
CA THR A 496 -20.22 -3.93 9.20
C THR A 496 -20.77 -5.17 8.49
N ASP A 497 -21.86 -5.02 7.72
CA ASP A 497 -22.45 -6.09 6.91
C ASP A 497 -21.78 -6.19 5.53
N PHE A 498 -20.94 -7.20 5.36
CA PHE A 498 -20.24 -7.47 4.10
C PHE A 498 -21.16 -7.95 2.98
N THR A 499 -22.37 -8.44 3.28
CA THR A 499 -23.31 -8.91 2.23
C THR A 499 -23.87 -7.75 1.40
N ALA A 500 -23.80 -6.53 1.94
CA ALA A 500 -24.14 -5.30 1.22
C ALA A 500 -23.01 -4.81 0.29
N LEU A 501 -21.81 -5.38 0.38
CA LEU A 501 -20.66 -5.03 -0.44
C LEU A 501 -20.50 -5.99 -1.61
N ARG A 502 -20.11 -5.46 -2.77
CA ARG A 502 -19.92 -6.25 -4.00
C ARG A 502 -18.44 -6.53 -4.24
N PHE A 503 -17.94 -7.62 -3.68
CA PHE A 503 -16.58 -8.09 -3.92
C PHE A 503 -16.41 -8.65 -5.34
N HIS A 504 -15.32 -8.25 -6.01
CA HIS A 504 -14.93 -8.65 -7.35
C HIS A 504 -13.62 -9.44 -7.38
N HIS A 505 -12.72 -9.21 -6.42
CA HIS A 505 -11.38 -9.80 -6.40
C HIS A 505 -11.09 -10.65 -5.16
N THR A 506 -11.71 -10.29 -4.04
CA THR A 506 -11.62 -11.05 -2.78
C THR A 506 -12.15 -12.46 -2.97
N ASP A 507 -11.48 -13.44 -2.35
CA ASP A 507 -11.91 -14.84 -2.38
C ASP A 507 -13.21 -15.01 -1.60
N THR A 508 -14.35 -15.00 -2.30
CA THR A 508 -15.67 -15.21 -1.70
C THR A 508 -15.97 -16.68 -1.39
N THR A 509 -15.02 -17.59 -1.63
CA THR A 509 -15.09 -18.97 -1.09
C THR A 509 -14.47 -19.09 0.30
N ALA A 510 -13.80 -18.03 0.76
CA ALA A 510 -13.29 -17.89 2.11
C ALA A 510 -14.41 -17.61 3.12
N TRP A 511 -14.17 -17.92 4.40
CA TRP A 511 -15.03 -17.46 5.48
C TRP A 511 -14.98 -15.91 5.52
N PRO A 512 -16.09 -15.18 5.73
CA PRO A 512 -17.41 -15.63 6.18
C PRO A 512 -18.45 -15.76 5.05
N PHE A 513 -18.06 -15.73 3.77
CA PHE A 513 -19.00 -15.66 2.65
C PHE A 513 -19.73 -16.98 2.41
N ASP A 514 -19.03 -18.02 1.93
CA ASP A 514 -19.61 -19.33 1.59
C ASP A 514 -18.60 -20.47 1.78
N GLY A 515 -18.53 -21.05 3.00
CA GLY A 515 -17.94 -22.36 3.28
C GLY A 515 -16.95 -22.44 4.45
N ASP A 516 -17.28 -23.25 5.45
CA ASP A 516 -16.29 -23.81 6.38
C ASP A 516 -15.37 -24.76 5.60
N ARG A 517 -14.31 -24.23 4.98
CA ARG A 517 -13.20 -25.09 4.57
C ARG A 517 -12.55 -25.64 5.84
N GLU A 518 -12.56 -26.97 6.01
CA GLU A 518 -11.70 -27.61 6.99
C GLU A 518 -10.24 -27.25 6.67
N LEU A 519 -9.43 -27.16 7.71
CA LEU A 519 -8.01 -26.76 7.77
C LEU A 519 -7.07 -27.76 7.03
N GLY A 520 -7.53 -28.38 5.94
CA GLY A 520 -6.83 -29.41 5.19
C GLY A 520 -5.73 -28.82 4.31
N ASP A 521 -4.50 -29.26 4.59
CA ASP A 521 -3.24 -28.89 3.94
C ASP A 521 -3.09 -27.37 3.77
N LEU A 522 -2.76 -26.66 4.85
CA LEU A 522 -2.19 -25.30 4.81
C LEU A 522 -0.77 -25.32 4.19
N THR A 523 -0.56 -26.08 3.13
CA THR A 523 0.67 -26.04 2.35
C THR A 523 0.43 -25.12 1.18
N ALA A 524 0.67 -23.84 1.46
CA ALA A 524 0.48 -22.74 0.53
C ALA A 524 -0.99 -22.60 0.10
N TYR A 525 -1.50 -21.37 0.18
CA TYR A 525 -2.26 -20.92 -0.97
C TYR A 525 -1.36 -21.23 -2.18
N GLU A 526 -1.66 -22.27 -2.96
CA GLU A 526 -0.98 -22.44 -4.25
C GLU A 526 -1.06 -21.05 -4.89
N PRO A 527 0.05 -20.43 -5.33
CA PRO A 527 -0.05 -19.20 -6.09
C PRO A 527 -1.04 -19.52 -7.20
N LEU A 528 -2.26 -18.95 -7.15
CA LEU A 528 -3.35 -19.37 -8.00
C LEU A 528 -2.78 -19.44 -9.42
N ALA A 529 -2.67 -20.66 -9.95
CA ALA A 529 -2.07 -20.90 -11.25
C ALA A 529 -2.88 -20.10 -12.26
N GLY A 530 -2.27 -18.99 -12.67
CA GLY A 530 -2.97 -17.80 -13.10
C GLY A 530 -2.18 -16.58 -12.66
N ALA A 531 -0.86 -16.65 -12.85
CA ALA A 531 0.07 -15.55 -12.65
C ALA A 531 -0.60 -14.26 -13.14
N VAL A 532 -0.73 -13.28 -12.25
CA VAL A 532 -0.51 -11.89 -12.66
C VAL A 532 0.79 -11.98 -13.44
N ARG A 533 0.71 -11.90 -14.77
CA ARG A 533 1.93 -11.93 -15.55
C ARG A 533 2.75 -10.79 -14.96
N PRO A 534 4.04 -11.00 -14.62
CA PRO A 534 4.86 -9.95 -14.00
C PRO A 534 5.09 -8.76 -14.96
N PHE A 535 4.36 -8.74 -16.07
CA PHE A 535 4.38 -7.78 -17.12
C PHE A 535 3.00 -7.59 -17.76
N THR A 536 2.69 -6.35 -18.12
CA THR A 536 1.61 -5.97 -19.02
C THR A 536 2.16 -5.79 -20.43
N ILE A 537 1.33 -6.07 -21.45
CA ILE A 537 1.69 -5.85 -22.86
C ILE A 537 0.59 -5.05 -23.51
N ARG A 538 0.96 -3.95 -24.15
CA ARG A 538 0.05 -3.08 -24.89
C ARG A 538 0.65 -2.61 -26.21
N PRO A 539 -0.17 -2.15 -27.17
CA PRO A 539 0.33 -1.42 -28.33
C PRO A 539 1.18 -0.22 -27.90
N ALA A 540 2.27 0.03 -28.63
CA ALA A 540 3.10 1.20 -28.44
C ALA A 540 2.37 2.48 -28.88
N THR A 541 2.60 3.58 -28.18
CA THR A 541 2.14 4.93 -28.51
C THR A 541 3.35 5.82 -28.85
N HIS A 542 3.10 7.06 -29.27
CA HIS A 542 4.18 8.03 -29.50
C HIS A 542 5.01 8.33 -28.24
N GLU A 543 4.43 8.16 -27.05
CA GLU A 543 5.12 8.39 -25.77
C GLU A 543 6.19 7.33 -25.49
N ASP A 544 6.05 6.12 -26.04
CA ASP A 544 7.01 5.02 -25.85
C ASP A 544 8.23 5.11 -26.79
N LEU A 545 8.17 5.94 -27.83
CA LEU A 545 9.17 5.96 -28.88
C LEU A 545 10.59 6.33 -28.41
N PRO A 546 10.78 7.30 -27.48
CA PRO A 546 12.10 7.57 -26.91
C PRO A 546 12.69 6.34 -26.21
N ASP A 547 11.90 5.66 -25.36
CA ASP A 547 12.33 4.48 -24.62
C ASP A 547 12.67 3.32 -25.56
N ILE A 548 11.83 3.08 -26.58
CA ILE A 548 12.09 2.07 -27.61
C ILE A 548 13.40 2.39 -28.36
N ALA A 549 13.61 3.65 -28.76
CA ALA A 549 14.79 4.04 -29.52
C ALA A 549 16.09 3.90 -28.71
N GLU A 550 16.10 4.39 -27.47
CA GLU A 550 17.24 4.28 -26.56
C GLU A 550 17.55 2.81 -26.23
N PHE A 551 16.52 2.06 -25.87
CA PHE A 551 16.67 0.65 -25.54
C PHE A 551 17.14 -0.20 -26.72
N HIS A 552 16.61 0.06 -27.93
CA HIS A 552 17.01 -0.66 -29.13
C HIS A 552 18.50 -0.49 -29.44
N VAL A 553 19.03 0.72 -29.27
CA VAL A 553 20.48 1.01 -29.45
C VAL A 553 21.31 0.27 -28.41
N ALA A 554 20.92 0.34 -27.13
CA ALA A 554 21.65 -0.30 -26.04
C ALA A 554 21.74 -1.83 -26.23
N VAL A 555 20.63 -2.47 -26.57
CA VAL A 555 20.60 -3.93 -26.80
C VAL A 555 21.43 -4.32 -28.03
N TRP A 556 21.41 -3.54 -29.10
CA TRP A 556 22.23 -3.84 -30.29
C TRP A 556 23.73 -3.72 -30.00
N GLN A 557 24.14 -2.67 -29.28
CA GLN A 557 25.54 -2.48 -28.90
C GLN A 557 26.04 -3.61 -27.98
N GLU A 558 25.20 -4.14 -27.09
CA GLU A 558 25.53 -5.28 -26.24
C GLU A 558 25.54 -6.60 -27.04
N ALA A 559 24.43 -6.91 -27.73
CA ALA A 559 24.19 -8.25 -28.29
C ALA A 559 25.06 -8.56 -29.52
N TYR A 560 25.50 -7.54 -30.25
CA TYR A 560 26.30 -7.70 -31.46
C TYR A 560 27.76 -7.27 -31.29
N ALA A 561 28.19 -6.94 -30.07
CA ALA A 561 29.59 -6.71 -29.76
C ALA A 561 30.44 -7.95 -30.13
N GLY A 562 31.39 -7.76 -31.06
CA GLY A 562 32.24 -8.84 -31.56
C GLY A 562 31.63 -9.67 -32.70
N LEU A 563 30.39 -9.40 -33.10
CA LEU A 563 29.76 -9.97 -34.29
C LEU A 563 29.71 -8.96 -35.45
N MET A 564 29.36 -7.70 -35.17
CA MET A 564 29.28 -6.62 -36.17
C MET A 564 30.48 -5.66 -36.11
N ASP A 565 30.62 -4.83 -37.16
CA ASP A 565 31.62 -3.76 -37.20
C ASP A 565 31.48 -2.79 -36.02
N ALA A 566 32.59 -2.53 -35.32
CA ALA A 566 32.59 -1.75 -34.10
C ALA A 566 32.34 -0.24 -34.33
N ASP A 567 32.70 0.29 -35.50
CA ASP A 567 32.41 1.68 -35.86
C ASP A 567 30.92 1.85 -36.20
N PHE A 568 30.32 0.84 -36.83
CA PHE A 568 28.87 0.79 -37.06
C PHE A 568 28.07 0.82 -35.75
N LEU A 569 28.38 -0.07 -34.80
CA LEU A 569 27.67 -0.12 -33.52
C LEU A 569 27.82 1.17 -32.71
N ARG A 570 28.99 1.82 -32.75
CA ARG A 570 29.24 3.13 -32.11
C ARG A 570 28.45 4.28 -32.75
N ALA A 571 28.10 4.17 -34.03
CA ALA A 571 27.37 5.19 -34.76
C ALA A 571 25.83 5.11 -34.56
N LEU A 572 25.34 4.04 -33.92
CA LEU A 572 23.95 3.89 -33.50
C LEU A 572 23.62 4.89 -32.37
N THR A 573 22.54 5.64 -32.54
CA THR A 573 22.08 6.66 -31.60
C THR A 573 20.55 6.67 -31.57
N ALA A 574 19.96 7.01 -30.43
CA ALA A 574 18.50 7.04 -30.27
C ALA A 574 17.87 8.06 -31.24
N GLU A 575 18.53 9.21 -31.44
CA GLU A 575 18.09 10.27 -32.35
C GLU A 575 17.99 9.79 -33.81
N ARG A 576 18.85 8.85 -34.22
CA ARG A 576 18.82 8.27 -35.57
C ARG A 576 17.78 7.15 -35.70
N ARG A 577 17.44 6.47 -34.61
CA ARG A 577 16.44 5.37 -34.60
C ARG A 577 15.01 5.87 -34.39
N LEU A 578 14.82 7.02 -33.76
CA LEU A 578 13.50 7.56 -33.48
C LEU A 578 12.60 7.70 -34.74
N PRO A 579 13.08 8.26 -35.88
CA PRO A 579 12.25 8.40 -37.08
C PRO A 579 11.79 7.07 -37.69
N GLU A 580 12.57 6.00 -37.50
CA GLU A 580 12.21 4.66 -37.99
C GLU A 580 11.02 4.09 -37.21
N TRP A 581 11.00 4.31 -35.89
CA TRP A 581 9.90 3.88 -35.02
C TRP A 581 8.66 4.77 -35.14
N GLU A 582 8.83 6.09 -35.36
CA GLU A 582 7.74 6.98 -35.74
C GLU A 582 7.05 6.46 -37.01
N GLY A 583 7.83 6.19 -38.07
CA GLY A 583 7.30 5.63 -39.30
C GLY A 583 6.70 4.23 -39.12
N ALA A 584 7.14 3.45 -38.13
CA ALA A 584 6.57 2.14 -37.82
C ALA A 584 5.14 2.24 -37.27
N LEU A 585 4.86 3.21 -36.38
CA LEU A 585 3.50 3.44 -35.89
C LEU A 585 2.56 3.98 -36.97
N GLU A 586 3.07 4.80 -37.89
CA GLU A 586 2.30 5.33 -39.02
C GLU A 586 1.88 4.27 -40.05
N ARG A 587 2.60 3.14 -40.13
CA ARG A 587 2.29 2.02 -41.03
C ARG A 587 1.22 1.05 -40.50
N ALA A 588 0.56 1.38 -39.38
CA ALA A 588 -0.57 0.62 -38.89
C ALA A 588 -1.74 0.59 -39.91
N PRO A 589 -2.49 -0.52 -40.05
CA PRO A 589 -2.40 -1.75 -39.27
C PRO A 589 -1.38 -2.78 -39.83
N GLY A 590 -0.67 -2.47 -40.92
CA GLY A 590 0.27 -3.39 -41.56
C GLY A 590 1.54 -3.64 -40.72
N TYR A 591 1.88 -2.71 -39.83
CA TYR A 591 3.01 -2.80 -38.91
C TYR A 591 2.52 -2.63 -37.48
N GLN A 592 2.78 -3.62 -36.62
CA GLN A 592 2.39 -3.62 -35.21
C GLN A 592 3.62 -3.54 -34.31
N VAL A 593 3.55 -2.68 -33.28
CA VAL A 593 4.57 -2.57 -32.23
C VAL A 593 3.89 -2.77 -30.89
N LEU A 594 4.42 -3.70 -30.09
CA LEU A 594 3.98 -3.97 -28.72
C LEU A 594 5.11 -3.64 -27.75
N VAL A 595 4.77 -2.95 -26.68
CA VAL A 595 5.66 -2.70 -25.53
C VAL A 595 5.22 -3.53 -24.34
N ALA A 596 6.21 -3.98 -23.58
CA ALA A 596 6.01 -4.72 -22.36
C ALA A 596 6.54 -3.92 -21.18
N HIS A 597 5.71 -3.77 -20.16
CA HIS A 597 6.09 -3.15 -18.90
C HIS A 597 5.90 -4.17 -17.78
N SER A 598 6.60 -4.05 -16.67
CA SER A 598 6.30 -4.86 -15.48
C SER A 598 4.89 -4.56 -14.96
N ALA A 599 4.40 -5.36 -14.00
CA ALA A 599 3.19 -4.99 -13.25
C ALA A 599 3.33 -3.58 -12.63
N SER A 600 4.55 -3.24 -12.20
CA SER A 600 4.97 -1.93 -11.70
C SER A 600 5.24 -0.84 -12.77
N GLY A 601 4.95 -1.07 -14.05
CA GLY A 601 5.09 -0.05 -15.09
C GLY A 601 6.52 0.19 -15.60
N VAL A 602 7.51 -0.60 -15.19
CA VAL A 602 8.90 -0.51 -15.66
C VAL A 602 9.01 -1.08 -17.08
N PHE A 603 9.66 -0.39 -18.02
CA PHE A 603 9.86 -0.91 -19.37
C PHE A 603 10.73 -2.18 -19.38
N LEU A 604 10.18 -3.28 -19.89
CA LEU A 604 10.84 -4.60 -19.93
C LEU A 604 11.30 -5.01 -21.33
N GLY A 605 10.83 -4.32 -22.36
CA GLY A 605 11.19 -4.57 -23.74
C GLY A 605 10.03 -4.35 -24.70
N PHE A 606 10.28 -4.67 -25.97
CA PHE A 606 9.29 -4.48 -27.02
C PHE A 606 9.48 -5.51 -28.14
N GLY A 607 8.45 -5.67 -28.96
CA GLY A 607 8.53 -6.43 -30.19
C GLY A 607 7.67 -5.82 -31.29
N SER A 608 8.00 -6.11 -32.54
CA SER A 608 7.25 -5.66 -33.71
C SER A 608 7.05 -6.74 -34.74
N ALA A 609 5.93 -6.67 -35.44
CA ALA A 609 5.60 -7.52 -36.58
C ALA A 609 5.11 -6.70 -37.77
N HIS A 610 5.48 -7.14 -38.97
CA HIS A 610 5.16 -6.46 -40.22
C HIS A 610 4.56 -7.44 -41.21
N ARG A 611 3.39 -7.10 -41.75
CA ARG A 611 2.76 -7.86 -42.82
C ARG A 611 3.24 -7.33 -44.17
N HIS A 612 3.82 -8.21 -44.97
CA HIS A 612 4.26 -7.93 -46.33
C HIS A 612 3.24 -8.50 -47.33
N ASP A 613 2.60 -7.61 -48.09
CA ASP A 613 1.58 -7.99 -49.07
C ASP A 613 2.12 -8.90 -50.20
N ASP A 614 3.43 -8.88 -50.43
CA ASP A 614 4.10 -9.60 -51.54
C ASP A 614 4.83 -10.90 -51.12
N ALA A 615 4.76 -11.32 -49.84
CA ALA A 615 5.60 -12.40 -49.29
C ALA A 615 5.04 -13.84 -49.40
N GLY A 616 3.95 -14.06 -50.15
CA GLY A 616 3.36 -15.38 -50.34
C GLY A 616 2.76 -15.96 -49.04
N PRO A 617 2.70 -17.29 -48.85
CA PRO A 617 2.07 -17.91 -47.67
C PRO A 617 2.80 -17.65 -46.33
N LEU A 618 3.95 -16.97 -46.35
CA LEU A 618 4.68 -16.47 -45.18
C LEU A 618 4.61 -14.93 -45.16
N GLY A 619 3.40 -14.39 -45.06
CA GLY A 619 3.13 -12.95 -45.17
C GLY A 619 3.54 -12.11 -43.96
N LEU A 620 3.92 -12.73 -42.84
CA LEU A 620 4.14 -12.04 -41.56
C LEU A 620 5.59 -12.16 -41.09
N GLU A 621 6.25 -11.03 -40.92
CA GLU A 621 7.61 -10.92 -40.38
C GLU A 621 7.56 -10.53 -38.90
N LEU A 622 8.22 -11.29 -38.02
CA LEU A 622 8.61 -10.80 -36.70
C LEU A 622 9.87 -9.95 -36.87
N HIS A 623 9.69 -8.63 -36.99
CA HIS A 623 10.74 -7.71 -37.41
C HIS A 623 11.74 -7.40 -36.28
N THR A 624 11.26 -7.28 -35.04
CA THR A 624 12.14 -6.95 -33.91
C THR A 624 11.62 -7.59 -32.63
N LEU A 625 12.52 -8.07 -31.77
CA LEU A 625 12.20 -8.56 -30.44
C LEU A 625 13.41 -8.34 -29.51
N ASN A 626 13.30 -7.39 -28.58
CA ASN A 626 14.37 -7.06 -27.65
C ASN A 626 13.82 -6.95 -26.24
N LEU A 627 14.49 -7.61 -25.28
CA LEU A 627 14.10 -7.65 -23.86
C LEU A 627 15.27 -7.28 -22.96
N THR A 628 14.96 -6.62 -21.85
CA THR A 628 15.95 -6.31 -20.81
C THR A 628 16.55 -7.61 -20.25
N PRO A 629 17.77 -7.61 -19.70
CA PRO A 629 18.37 -8.80 -19.09
C PRO A 629 17.46 -9.49 -18.06
N GLU A 630 16.73 -8.70 -17.26
CA GLU A 630 15.84 -9.15 -16.19
C GLU A 630 14.57 -9.80 -16.73
N ALA A 631 14.12 -9.38 -17.92
CA ALA A 631 12.96 -9.95 -18.58
C ALA A 631 13.28 -11.26 -19.34
N ARG A 632 14.56 -11.63 -19.49
CA ARG A 632 14.97 -12.88 -20.16
C ARG A 632 14.62 -14.08 -19.27
N GLY A 633 14.07 -15.15 -19.85
CA GLY A 633 13.70 -16.36 -19.11
C GLY A 633 12.37 -16.30 -18.36
N THR A 634 11.68 -15.14 -18.35
CA THR A 634 10.36 -14.94 -17.71
C THR A 634 9.18 -15.45 -18.52
N GLY A 635 9.41 -15.86 -19.77
CA GLY A 635 8.35 -16.19 -20.74
C GLY A 635 7.78 -14.99 -21.51
N LEU A 636 8.17 -13.74 -21.18
CA LEU A 636 7.70 -12.53 -21.88
C LEU A 636 7.88 -12.58 -23.39
N ALA A 637 9.04 -13.07 -23.85
CA ALA A 637 9.36 -13.17 -25.28
C ALA A 637 8.34 -14.04 -26.04
N THR A 638 7.96 -15.17 -25.46
CA THR A 638 6.95 -16.08 -26.03
C THR A 638 5.61 -15.39 -26.14
N VAL A 639 5.22 -14.63 -25.11
CA VAL A 639 3.95 -13.90 -25.10
C VAL A 639 3.92 -12.80 -26.16
N LEU A 640 5.00 -12.02 -26.30
CA LEU A 640 5.11 -11.00 -27.34
C LEU A 640 4.98 -11.63 -28.73
N ILE A 641 5.67 -12.75 -28.97
CA ILE A 641 5.57 -13.49 -30.23
C ILE A 641 4.14 -13.97 -30.48
N ASP A 642 3.48 -14.57 -29.49
CA ASP A 642 2.11 -15.09 -29.65
C ASP A 642 1.11 -13.94 -29.90
N ARG A 643 1.31 -12.77 -29.29
CA ARG A 643 0.46 -11.59 -29.52
C ARG A 643 0.70 -10.92 -30.88
N LEU A 644 1.95 -10.90 -31.34
CA LEU A 644 2.33 -10.29 -32.63
C LEU A 644 1.97 -11.18 -33.81
N LEU A 645 2.07 -12.51 -33.65
CA LEU A 645 1.98 -13.46 -34.77
C LEU A 645 0.74 -14.35 -34.72
N GLY A 646 0.12 -14.54 -33.56
CA GLY A 646 -0.95 -15.53 -33.37
C GLY A 646 -0.51 -16.92 -33.85
N ASP A 647 -1.44 -17.63 -34.51
CA ASP A 647 -1.21 -18.95 -35.12
C ASP A 647 -0.76 -18.86 -36.58
N GLU A 648 -0.49 -17.66 -37.11
CA GLU A 648 -0.11 -17.48 -38.50
C GLU A 648 1.32 -17.98 -38.78
N PRO A 649 1.57 -18.50 -40.00
CA PRO A 649 2.92 -18.78 -40.46
C PRO A 649 3.71 -17.47 -40.60
N ALA A 650 4.93 -17.46 -40.09
CA ALA A 650 5.74 -16.25 -39.98
C ALA A 650 7.23 -16.51 -40.22
N PHE A 651 8.00 -15.46 -40.48
CA PHE A 651 9.46 -15.52 -40.58
C PHE A 651 10.13 -14.42 -39.75
N ALA A 652 11.41 -14.57 -39.48
CA ALA A 652 12.27 -13.53 -38.91
C ALA A 652 13.67 -13.61 -39.54
N TRP A 653 14.44 -12.54 -39.45
CA TRP A 653 15.84 -12.50 -39.86
C TRP A 653 16.73 -12.47 -38.62
N VAL A 654 17.74 -13.35 -38.59
CA VAL A 654 18.63 -13.52 -37.45
C VAL A 654 20.07 -13.43 -37.93
N VAL A 655 20.84 -12.50 -37.35
CA VAL A 655 22.26 -12.28 -37.66
C VAL A 655 23.07 -13.58 -37.54
N ASP A 656 23.83 -13.90 -38.58
CA ASP A 656 24.70 -15.07 -38.63
C ASP A 656 25.76 -14.99 -37.50
N GLY A 657 26.00 -16.11 -36.83
CA GLY A 657 26.85 -16.19 -35.65
C GLY A 657 26.17 -15.89 -34.30
N ASN A 658 24.92 -15.40 -34.27
CA ASN A 658 24.17 -15.21 -33.02
C ASN A 658 23.56 -16.52 -32.50
N ALA A 659 24.41 -17.41 -31.97
CA ALA A 659 24.00 -18.74 -31.48
C ALA A 659 22.85 -18.67 -30.46
N ARG A 660 22.87 -17.68 -29.56
CA ARG A 660 21.83 -17.45 -28.55
C ARG A 660 20.47 -17.19 -29.18
N ALA A 661 20.41 -16.35 -30.21
CA ALA A 661 19.17 -16.06 -30.92
C ALA A 661 18.65 -17.31 -31.63
N PHE A 662 19.48 -18.08 -32.33
CA PHE A 662 19.05 -19.32 -32.99
C PHE A 662 18.48 -20.36 -32.00
N GLU A 663 19.09 -20.52 -30.83
CA GLU A 663 18.55 -21.40 -29.79
C GLU A 663 17.18 -20.93 -29.29
N PHE A 664 17.01 -19.62 -29.10
CA PHE A 664 15.74 -19.04 -28.72
C PHE A 664 14.67 -19.26 -29.80
N TYR A 665 14.96 -18.93 -31.06
CA TYR A 665 14.03 -19.06 -32.17
C TYR A 665 13.55 -20.51 -32.39
N ARG A 666 14.45 -21.50 -32.26
CA ARG A 666 14.06 -22.92 -32.29
C ARG A 666 13.11 -23.30 -31.15
N LYS A 667 13.36 -22.82 -29.93
CA LYS A 667 12.46 -23.07 -28.78
C LYS A 667 11.06 -22.54 -29.00
N VAL A 668 10.92 -21.43 -29.74
CA VAL A 668 9.62 -20.85 -30.12
C VAL A 668 9.15 -21.29 -31.52
N GLY A 669 9.66 -22.42 -32.02
CA GLY A 669 9.13 -23.12 -33.20
C GLY A 669 9.56 -22.55 -34.55
N PHE A 670 10.55 -21.67 -34.61
CA PHE A 670 11.16 -21.24 -35.86
C PHE A 670 12.34 -22.14 -36.22
N GLU A 671 12.45 -22.52 -37.49
CA GLU A 671 13.57 -23.28 -38.03
C GLU A 671 14.37 -22.43 -39.03
N PRO A 672 15.72 -22.47 -38.99
CA PRO A 672 16.56 -21.76 -39.96
C PRO A 672 16.41 -22.34 -41.37
N THR A 673 16.48 -21.48 -42.38
CA THR A 673 16.51 -21.85 -43.80
C THR A 673 17.90 -21.57 -44.41
N ASP A 674 18.07 -21.94 -45.68
CA ASP A 674 19.26 -21.59 -46.46
C ASP A 674 19.20 -20.14 -47.01
N ASP A 675 18.12 -19.40 -46.76
CA ASP A 675 17.94 -18.04 -47.24
C ASP A 675 18.80 -17.07 -46.41
N ARG A 676 19.62 -16.29 -47.12
CA ARG A 676 20.50 -15.28 -46.54
C ARG A 676 20.19 -13.89 -47.08
N ARG A 677 20.22 -12.89 -46.20
CA ARG A 677 20.11 -11.48 -46.56
C ARG A 677 21.41 -10.77 -46.18
N PRO A 678 22.23 -10.36 -47.16
CA PRO A 678 23.42 -9.56 -46.89
C PRO A 678 23.02 -8.21 -46.30
N ASP A 679 23.70 -7.78 -45.24
CA ASP A 679 23.62 -6.42 -44.71
C ASP A 679 24.96 -5.70 -44.96
N GLU A 680 24.94 -4.75 -45.90
CA GLU A 680 26.13 -3.98 -46.28
C GLU A 680 26.60 -3.03 -45.17
N GLU A 681 25.72 -2.60 -44.27
CA GLU A 681 26.04 -1.67 -43.19
C GLU A 681 26.68 -2.39 -42.00
N SER A 682 26.13 -3.53 -41.59
CA SER A 682 26.69 -4.33 -40.48
C SER A 682 27.80 -5.29 -40.92
N ARG A 683 27.93 -5.56 -42.24
CA ARG A 683 28.86 -6.52 -42.88
C ARG A 683 28.69 -7.97 -42.42
N VAL A 684 27.51 -8.31 -41.89
CA VAL A 684 27.16 -9.66 -41.46
C VAL A 684 25.87 -10.06 -42.16
N ASP A 685 25.79 -11.29 -42.65
CA ASP A 685 24.56 -11.80 -43.25
C ASP A 685 23.51 -12.09 -42.16
N ASP A 686 22.23 -11.85 -42.46
CA ASP A 686 21.13 -12.45 -41.72
C ASP A 686 20.71 -13.78 -42.34
N ILE A 687 20.38 -14.77 -41.51
CA ILE A 687 19.76 -16.03 -41.91
C ILE A 687 18.26 -15.96 -41.63
N ARG A 688 17.45 -16.39 -42.59
CA ARG A 688 16.00 -16.45 -42.38
C ARG A 688 15.63 -17.62 -41.51
N VAL A 689 14.76 -17.39 -40.53
CA VAL A 689 14.11 -18.43 -39.74
C VAL A 689 12.61 -18.41 -40.01
N VAL A 690 11.97 -19.57 -40.13
CA VAL A 690 10.55 -19.69 -40.49
C VAL A 690 9.78 -20.55 -39.49
N ARG A 691 8.54 -20.17 -39.21
CA ARG A 691 7.58 -20.89 -38.38
C ARG A 691 6.35 -21.21 -39.20
N GLY A 692 5.87 -22.46 -39.13
CA GLY A 692 4.58 -22.85 -39.72
C GLY A 692 3.38 -22.26 -38.97
N ALA A 693 2.18 -22.49 -39.50
CA ALA A 693 0.96 -22.24 -38.73
C ALA A 693 0.93 -23.17 -37.51
N ARG A 694 0.46 -22.66 -36.36
CA ARG A 694 0.39 -23.44 -35.11
C ARG A 694 -0.98 -24.07 -34.88
#